data_AF-A0AAW9DRY4-F1
#
_entry.id   AF-A0AAW9DRY4-F1
#
_cell.length_a   1.000
_cell.length_b   1.000
_cell.length_c   1.000
_cell.angle_alpha   90.00
_cell.angle_beta   90.00
_cell.angle_gamma   90.00
#
_symmetry.space_group_name_H-M   'P 1'
#
loop_
_entity.id
_entity.type
_entity.pdbx_description
1 polymer ?
#
loop_
_entity_poly.entity_id
_entity_poly.type
_entity_poly.pdbx_seq_one_letter_code
_entity_poly.pdbx_strand_id
1 'polypeptide(L)'
;MTSVINTTVTNTVTLGTGTYTGAISITGSGAIDVTGTGAVALYDPSSQTAVSIINDGSILAGTGGTGSAGLLGLGGALGGTGGDGVDLKGAGATIASTGAIAGGAGGSGASEVVSVLNLLGATAGGTGGIGLYGQAATADVTNSGTLAGGAGGEGGTNAVSLLGNDAPGAGGNGGAALVIDATADRFGNTGIVLGGTGGIGGTNLISALGAAGTGGNGGTGAIVSGGGYLDNAASIAGGTGGAGGYNDILGVLSRTGTGGAGGTGVYLDGGTLLNAGTIGGGAGGIGATNGATGDAIVFGSIAATLIADAGAVFTGAVAANSTVADVLDLAGTSAVALTGLGTSFTGFNDITFATGASRTLSGDAAGLAAGQTIAGFSGTDVLDLTGFGATSASFVTGTGLVLSNGVTTETLDLLGTFTTADFTVSSAGNTTEIALSAAPCYLAGTMIETKIGAVRVECLEIGDLVRTLNGSFKPIKWIGRRNYSRVAARANPRTRPIRFRAGALADGIPRRDLLVSADHALYLSGVLIPAASLVNGVSVLIADDIDPVNYVHIELETHEVIFAEGAAAESFVDCDSRMLFQNVDTFRTLYPQDSRPSWTFCAPRHEGGLQVEHIRRAIAVRAGIEQAPVPGPLIGFVDQALRNRITGWAIDQANPAEPVELELLDGEALIMRFLAQSFRQDIVDAGLGDGCAGFDLALPIALAPDQPHELHIRRVSDHQELTGSPVLVPPLSTFGDARDALSRITEIGLAAAATVTEFDAMLNDLTQAMQSVRGRRMRAAASPASRNARPRHGSRRALVIDDTLPDARRDAGSNAILSHMASLRRLGFQVEFVPATPAIDATLTAALTARGILVHGLPAVSTVEDVLRGGGTDYDLIYLHRLANAEAYAGMARRHCPHARLVYAVADLHWLRLARQAALEQWPALADQARSLRMRDFMAMRMVDAVITHSPVERNILLAAMPELAVQVVPWEVAIGSPPAGFGARSGVGFVGHFGHMPNLDAVDWLIDQIMPLVWQAAPDIKLKLAGSAVPSSLIRWAGRIPQLELCGQVEDLPGFFDGIRLSVAPLRFGAGIKGKVLDSLAAGLPCVMSPVAAEGLALPPDLVRLIGDDAGAIATAILDLHANETAFHQAALAGQGFIAAGYGTQQVDPALAKAVAPVPARVLAA
;
A
#
# COMPACT_ATOMS: atom_id res chain seq x y z
N MET A 1 -3.66 32.73 -52.99
CA MET A 1 -4.31 31.55 -53.59
C MET A 1 -5.02 30.83 -52.46
N THR A 2 -6.33 30.61 -52.57
CA THR A 2 -7.12 29.90 -51.56
C THR A 2 -7.14 28.42 -51.95
N SER A 3 -6.55 27.55 -51.12
CA SER A 3 -6.44 26.12 -51.42
C SER A 3 -7.35 25.33 -50.48
N VAL A 4 -8.27 24.53 -51.05
CA VAL A 4 -9.16 23.70 -50.23
C VAL A 4 -8.41 22.44 -49.76
N ILE A 5 -8.29 22.20 -48.45
CA ILE A 5 -7.70 21.00 -47.88
C ILE A 5 -8.78 20.25 -47.08
N ASN A 6 -9.23 19.11 -47.63
CA ASN A 6 -10.06 18.13 -46.94
C ASN A 6 -9.30 16.78 -46.96
N THR A 7 -8.46 16.51 -45.97
CA THR A 7 -7.63 15.29 -45.98
C THR A 7 -7.35 14.73 -44.59
N THR A 8 -7.18 13.40 -44.50
CA THR A 8 -6.66 12.70 -43.33
C THR A 8 -5.15 12.49 -43.51
N VAL A 9 -4.35 13.04 -42.62
CA VAL A 9 -2.89 13.06 -42.71
C VAL A 9 -2.28 12.03 -41.77
N THR A 10 -1.47 11.11 -42.30
CA THR A 10 -0.75 10.07 -41.52
C THR A 10 0.76 10.28 -41.43
N ASN A 11 1.33 11.27 -42.13
CA ASN A 11 2.77 11.65 -42.15
C ASN A 11 2.92 13.18 -42.10
N THR A 12 4.12 13.74 -41.87
CA THR A 12 4.32 15.20 -41.83
C THR A 12 3.90 15.91 -43.13
N VAL A 13 3.00 16.89 -43.02
CA VAL A 13 2.58 17.78 -44.12
C VAL A 13 3.14 19.17 -43.89
N THR A 14 3.93 19.67 -44.84
CA THR A 14 4.46 21.03 -44.80
C THR A 14 3.51 21.98 -45.52
N LEU A 15 2.99 22.99 -44.82
CA LEU A 15 2.17 24.05 -45.41
C LEU A 15 3.04 25.29 -45.68
N GLY A 16 2.98 25.79 -46.91
CA GLY A 16 3.56 27.09 -47.27
C GLY A 16 2.62 28.25 -46.91
N THR A 17 3.11 29.48 -47.06
CA THR A 17 2.31 30.70 -46.82
C THR A 17 1.08 30.77 -47.74
N GLY A 18 -0.13 30.86 -47.18
CA GLY A 18 -1.38 30.87 -47.94
C GLY A 18 -2.65 30.74 -47.08
N THR A 19 -3.82 30.95 -47.72
CA THR A 19 -5.15 30.73 -47.09
C THR A 19 -5.65 29.35 -47.47
N TYR A 20 -6.02 28.55 -46.48
CA TYR A 20 -6.54 27.20 -46.71
C TYR A 20 -7.95 27.07 -46.12
N THR A 21 -8.82 26.33 -46.80
CA THR A 21 -10.23 26.15 -46.39
C THR A 21 -10.59 24.66 -46.39
N GLY A 22 -11.34 24.16 -45.41
CA GLY A 22 -11.69 22.73 -45.28
C GLY A 22 -11.27 22.08 -43.96
N ALA A 23 -11.67 20.82 -43.75
CA ALA A 23 -11.40 20.04 -42.54
C ALA A 23 -10.12 19.21 -42.65
N ILE A 24 -9.26 19.26 -41.63
CA ILE A 24 -8.00 18.51 -41.58
C ILE A 24 -8.03 17.58 -40.36
N SER A 25 -7.82 16.28 -40.58
CA SER A 25 -7.68 15.29 -39.50
C SER A 25 -6.29 14.68 -39.54
N ILE A 26 -5.55 14.65 -38.43
CA ILE A 26 -4.22 14.03 -38.35
C ILE A 26 -4.32 12.77 -37.49
N THR A 27 -3.84 11.64 -37.99
CA THR A 27 -3.89 10.35 -37.27
C THR A 27 -2.54 9.64 -37.34
N GLY A 28 -2.02 9.12 -36.23
CA GLY A 28 -0.69 8.49 -36.15
C GLY A 28 0.45 9.50 -35.91
N SER A 29 1.68 9.23 -36.35
CA SER A 29 2.87 10.10 -36.13
C SER A 29 2.98 11.29 -37.11
N GLY A 30 1.87 11.73 -37.70
CA GLY A 30 1.85 12.88 -38.62
C GLY A 30 2.01 14.21 -37.88
N ALA A 31 2.59 15.21 -38.53
CA ALA A 31 2.73 16.58 -38.01
C ALA A 31 2.36 17.59 -39.10
N ILE A 32 1.88 18.78 -38.74
CA ILE A 32 1.80 19.90 -39.68
C ILE A 32 2.96 20.84 -39.39
N ASP A 33 3.84 20.99 -40.36
CA ASP A 33 4.98 21.91 -40.29
C ASP A 33 4.66 23.16 -41.12
N VAL A 34 4.65 24.33 -40.50
CA VAL A 34 4.37 25.60 -41.20
C VAL A 34 5.70 26.28 -41.48
N THR A 35 6.15 26.22 -42.73
CA THR A 35 7.45 26.78 -43.13
C THR A 35 7.25 28.04 -43.98
N GLY A 36 7.68 29.20 -43.46
CA GLY A 36 7.77 30.45 -44.22
C GLY A 36 7.54 31.72 -43.41
N THR A 37 7.93 32.87 -43.99
CA THR A 37 7.70 34.21 -43.42
C THR A 37 6.35 34.75 -43.88
N GLY A 38 5.25 34.31 -43.26
CA GLY A 38 3.89 34.81 -43.54
C GLY A 38 2.80 33.99 -42.85
N ALA A 39 1.63 34.60 -42.63
CA ALA A 39 0.52 33.99 -41.90
C ALA A 39 -0.15 32.84 -42.69
N VAL A 40 -0.51 31.77 -41.99
CA VAL A 40 -1.39 30.69 -42.47
C VAL A 40 -2.76 30.89 -41.82
N ALA A 41 -3.83 30.95 -42.61
CA ALA A 41 -5.19 31.12 -42.11
C ALA A 41 -6.06 29.92 -42.53
N LEU A 42 -6.67 29.27 -41.54
CA LEU A 42 -7.68 28.23 -41.71
C LEU A 42 -9.06 28.84 -41.45
N TYR A 43 -9.97 28.77 -42.42
CA TYR A 43 -11.31 29.36 -42.29
C TYR A 43 -12.35 28.52 -43.05
N ASP A 44 -13.56 28.37 -42.51
CA ASP A 44 -14.73 27.91 -43.26
C ASP A 44 -15.56 29.13 -43.71
N PRO A 45 -15.56 29.47 -45.01
CA PRO A 45 -16.31 30.61 -45.52
C PRO A 45 -17.82 30.38 -45.63
N SER A 46 -18.32 29.17 -45.37
CA SER A 46 -19.70 28.79 -45.70
C SER A 46 -20.58 28.43 -44.51
N SER A 47 -20.03 28.24 -43.31
CA SER A 47 -20.83 27.86 -42.15
C SER A 47 -20.36 28.54 -40.87
N GLN A 48 -21.29 29.09 -40.07
CA GLN A 48 -21.04 29.46 -38.68
C GLN A 48 -21.00 28.21 -37.78
N THR A 49 -20.35 27.13 -38.23
CA THR A 49 -20.24 25.89 -37.45
C THR A 49 -18.78 25.52 -37.19
N ALA A 50 -18.58 24.84 -36.07
CA ALA A 50 -17.31 24.57 -35.42
C ALA A 50 -16.24 23.99 -36.37
N VAL A 51 -15.04 24.58 -36.31
CA VAL A 51 -13.82 23.94 -36.81
C VAL A 51 -13.36 22.96 -35.74
N SER A 52 -13.14 21.69 -36.11
CA SER A 52 -12.65 20.66 -35.21
C SER A 52 -11.25 20.24 -35.64
N ILE A 53 -10.29 20.34 -34.72
CA ILE A 53 -8.91 19.89 -34.90
C ILE A 53 -8.72 18.66 -34.01
N ILE A 54 -8.42 17.51 -34.63
CA ILE A 54 -8.09 16.26 -33.95
C ILE A 54 -6.61 15.99 -34.22
N ASN A 55 -5.79 16.00 -33.16
CA ASN A 55 -4.34 15.89 -33.25
C ASN A 55 -3.79 14.73 -32.40
N ASP A 56 -3.23 13.72 -33.08
CA ASP A 56 -2.48 12.61 -32.45
C ASP A 56 -0.94 12.76 -32.55
N GLY A 57 -0.45 13.92 -33.02
CA GLY A 57 0.98 14.24 -33.23
C GLY A 57 1.42 15.61 -32.66
N SER A 58 2.49 16.22 -33.20
CA SER A 58 2.98 17.55 -32.75
C SER A 58 2.60 18.67 -33.71
N ILE A 59 2.17 19.81 -33.17
CA ILE A 59 2.00 21.06 -33.93
C ILE A 59 3.13 22.01 -33.52
N LEU A 60 3.97 22.41 -34.48
CA LEU A 60 5.17 23.22 -34.25
C LEU A 60 5.09 24.51 -35.07
N ALA A 61 5.11 25.67 -34.40
CA ALA A 61 5.36 26.95 -35.05
C ALA A 61 6.88 27.14 -35.23
N GLY A 62 7.33 27.38 -36.46
CA GLY A 62 8.75 27.45 -36.78
C GLY A 62 9.52 28.56 -36.03
N THR A 63 10.75 28.25 -35.60
CA THR A 63 11.67 29.19 -34.96
C THR A 63 12.36 30.06 -36.02
N GLY A 64 11.91 31.29 -36.25
CA GLY A 64 12.57 32.14 -37.24
C GLY A 64 12.14 33.60 -37.29
N GLY A 65 12.86 34.45 -36.55
CA GLY A 65 13.05 35.87 -36.90
C GLY A 65 12.11 36.86 -36.22
N THR A 66 12.68 38.00 -35.84
CA THR A 66 12.02 39.23 -35.42
C THR A 66 11.07 39.73 -36.52
N GLY A 67 9.82 39.28 -36.51
CA GLY A 67 8.82 39.64 -37.50
C GLY A 67 7.46 39.09 -37.12
N SER A 68 6.44 39.93 -37.25
CA SER A 68 5.06 39.75 -36.80
C SER A 68 4.44 38.41 -37.24
N ALA A 69 4.41 37.42 -36.35
CA ALA A 69 3.56 36.25 -36.46
C ALA A 69 2.29 36.49 -35.63
N GLY A 70 1.40 37.34 -36.13
CA GLY A 70 0.11 37.60 -35.50
C GLY A 70 -0.99 37.43 -36.52
N LEU A 71 -1.92 36.50 -36.29
CA LEU A 71 -3.25 36.61 -36.89
C LEU A 71 -4.27 35.74 -36.15
N LEU A 72 -5.28 36.41 -35.57
CA LEU A 72 -6.70 36.04 -35.63
C LEU A 72 -7.55 37.22 -35.14
N GLY A 73 -8.19 37.92 -36.07
CA GLY A 73 -9.07 39.05 -35.75
C GLY A 73 -10.14 39.23 -36.81
N LEU A 74 -11.41 39.16 -36.38
CA LEU A 74 -12.52 39.76 -37.10
C LEU A 74 -12.69 41.20 -36.57
N GLY A 75 -12.09 42.16 -37.27
CA GLY A 75 -12.35 43.60 -37.11
C GLY A 75 -11.68 44.29 -35.92
N GLY A 76 -10.81 45.28 -36.23
CA GLY A 76 -10.21 46.20 -35.25
C GLY A 76 -8.68 46.16 -35.28
N ALA A 77 -8.04 47.32 -35.44
CA ALA A 77 -6.59 47.44 -35.52
C ALA A 77 -5.95 47.38 -34.12
N LEU A 78 -4.97 46.50 -33.91
CA LEU A 78 -4.10 46.47 -32.74
C LEU A 78 -2.66 46.15 -33.15
N GLY A 79 -1.71 46.90 -32.59
CA GLY A 79 -0.28 46.67 -32.70
C GLY A 79 0.24 45.99 -31.43
N GLY A 80 0.98 44.90 -31.61
CA GLY A 80 1.69 44.17 -30.57
C GLY A 80 2.66 43.17 -31.22
N THR A 81 3.85 43.01 -30.65
CA THR A 81 4.98 42.27 -31.22
C THR A 81 5.27 40.97 -30.44
N GLY A 82 5.09 39.80 -31.09
CA GLY A 82 5.46 38.48 -30.57
C GLY A 82 4.31 37.47 -30.71
N GLY A 83 4.58 36.26 -31.24
CA GLY A 83 3.54 35.37 -31.79
C GLY A 83 3.02 34.25 -30.87
N ASP A 84 1.71 34.05 -30.88
CA ASP A 84 0.96 32.99 -30.18
C ASP A 84 1.00 31.65 -30.94
N GLY A 85 0.77 30.53 -30.23
CA GLY A 85 0.73 29.18 -30.82
C GLY A 85 -0.57 28.85 -31.57
N VAL A 86 -1.74 29.14 -30.98
CA VAL A 86 -3.08 28.94 -31.56
C VAL A 86 -4.06 29.96 -30.92
N ASP A 87 -4.84 30.68 -31.73
CA ASP A 87 -5.98 31.52 -31.30
C ASP A 87 -7.28 30.92 -31.91
N LEU A 88 -8.45 31.04 -31.27
CA LEU A 88 -9.73 30.54 -31.77
C LEU A 88 -10.85 31.52 -31.44
N LYS A 89 -11.59 31.98 -32.45
CA LYS A 89 -12.75 32.88 -32.27
C LYS A 89 -14.04 32.24 -32.79
N GLY A 90 -15.00 31.99 -31.91
CA GLY A 90 -16.38 31.59 -32.26
C GLY A 90 -17.03 30.66 -31.23
N ALA A 91 -18.36 30.79 -31.07
CA ALA A 91 -19.14 29.92 -30.18
C ALA A 91 -19.12 28.46 -30.68
N GLY A 92 -18.75 27.52 -29.80
CA GLY A 92 -18.84 26.07 -30.06
C GLY A 92 -17.62 25.41 -30.73
N ALA A 93 -16.45 26.06 -30.77
CA ALA A 93 -15.21 25.43 -31.27
C ALA A 93 -14.69 24.33 -30.31
N THR A 94 -14.05 23.28 -30.85
CA THR A 94 -13.53 22.13 -30.07
C THR A 94 -12.10 21.76 -30.49
N ILE A 95 -11.18 21.62 -29.53
CA ILE A 95 -9.83 21.08 -29.72
C ILE A 95 -9.73 19.73 -28.99
N ALA A 96 -9.36 18.66 -29.70
CA ALA A 96 -9.02 17.37 -29.10
C ALA A 96 -7.57 17.02 -29.48
N SER A 97 -6.65 17.03 -28.51
CA SER A 97 -5.22 16.76 -28.74
C SER A 97 -4.75 15.64 -27.82
N THR A 98 -3.98 14.68 -28.35
CA THR A 98 -3.23 13.70 -27.54
C THR A 98 -1.71 13.95 -27.60
N GLY A 99 -1.26 15.01 -28.31
CA GLY A 99 0.14 15.43 -28.44
C GLY A 99 0.40 16.90 -28.05
N ALA A 100 1.67 17.34 -28.20
CA ALA A 100 2.18 18.63 -27.69
C ALA A 100 1.87 19.83 -28.60
N ILE A 101 1.55 20.98 -27.99
CA ILE A 101 1.31 22.29 -28.61
C ILE A 101 2.36 23.29 -28.07
N ALA A 102 3.25 23.79 -28.93
CA ALA A 102 4.32 24.69 -28.50
C ALA A 102 4.19 26.10 -29.11
N GLY A 103 4.33 27.14 -28.28
CA GLY A 103 4.40 28.54 -28.70
C GLY A 103 5.85 29.00 -28.94
N GLY A 104 6.04 29.97 -29.84
CA GLY A 104 7.37 30.52 -30.14
C GLY A 104 7.98 31.31 -28.98
N ALA A 105 9.31 31.29 -28.85
CA ALA A 105 10.03 32.05 -27.82
C ALA A 105 10.17 33.53 -28.21
N GLY A 106 9.69 34.44 -27.35
CA GLY A 106 10.04 35.87 -27.36
C GLY A 106 8.91 36.83 -27.75
N GLY A 107 8.32 37.47 -26.75
CA GLY A 107 7.48 38.65 -26.93
C GLY A 107 6.72 39.05 -25.67
N SER A 108 6.79 40.35 -25.30
CA SER A 108 5.99 40.97 -24.25
C SER A 108 4.69 41.50 -24.86
N GLY A 109 3.60 40.74 -24.77
CA GLY A 109 2.29 41.16 -25.25
C GLY A 109 1.16 40.54 -24.44
N ALA A 110 0.25 41.37 -23.93
CA ALA A 110 -1.00 40.92 -23.34
C ALA A 110 -1.94 40.44 -24.45
N SER A 111 -2.56 39.26 -24.29
CA SER A 111 -3.51 38.72 -25.28
C SER A 111 -4.95 38.72 -24.73
N GLU A 112 -5.88 39.16 -25.58
CA GLU A 112 -7.29 39.47 -25.31
C GLU A 112 -8.22 38.43 -26.01
N VAL A 113 -8.94 37.63 -25.20
CA VAL A 113 -10.32 37.09 -25.35
C VAL A 113 -10.70 36.15 -26.54
N VAL A 114 -11.17 34.90 -26.26
CA VAL A 114 -12.51 34.27 -26.56
C VAL A 114 -12.60 32.76 -26.13
N SER A 115 -13.82 32.27 -25.84
CA SER A 115 -14.25 31.04 -25.13
C SER A 115 -14.11 29.66 -25.84
N VAL A 116 -13.81 28.59 -25.07
CA VAL A 116 -13.76 27.17 -25.52
C VAL A 116 -14.38 26.24 -24.45
N LEU A 117 -15.15 25.23 -24.90
CA LEU A 117 -16.02 24.36 -24.07
C LEU A 117 -15.56 22.88 -23.98
N ASN A 118 -14.27 22.56 -24.09
CA ASN A 118 -13.66 21.28 -23.66
C ASN A 118 -12.20 21.17 -24.15
N LEU A 119 -11.24 20.90 -23.25
CA LEU A 119 -9.81 20.72 -23.58
C LEU A 119 -9.31 19.34 -23.10
N LEU A 120 -9.37 18.32 -23.97
CA LEU A 120 -8.79 17.01 -23.68
C LEU A 120 -7.37 16.94 -24.26
N GLY A 121 -6.35 16.91 -23.38
CA GLY A 121 -5.03 16.31 -23.64
C GLY A 121 -3.88 17.14 -24.24
N ALA A 122 -3.85 18.48 -24.09
CA ALA A 122 -2.72 19.28 -24.60
C ALA A 122 -1.50 19.31 -23.64
N THR A 123 -0.28 19.34 -24.19
CA THR A 123 0.96 19.78 -23.50
C THR A 123 1.33 21.17 -24.02
N ALA A 124 1.14 22.23 -23.23
CA ALA A 124 1.51 23.60 -23.63
C ALA A 124 2.94 23.91 -23.18
N GLY A 125 3.85 24.25 -24.10
CA GLY A 125 5.22 24.66 -23.78
C GLY A 125 5.67 25.84 -24.65
N GLY A 126 5.86 27.02 -24.05
CA GLY A 126 6.31 28.24 -24.74
C GLY A 126 5.83 29.51 -24.04
N THR A 127 6.36 30.69 -24.42
CA THR A 127 6.05 32.00 -23.81
C THR A 127 4.66 32.57 -24.13
N GLY A 128 3.72 31.76 -24.63
CA GLY A 128 2.37 32.19 -25.02
C GLY A 128 1.29 31.42 -24.25
N GLY A 129 0.30 32.14 -23.74
CA GLY A 129 -0.82 31.61 -22.97
C GLY A 129 -2.08 31.35 -23.78
N ILE A 130 -2.96 30.46 -23.27
CA ILE A 130 -4.34 30.27 -23.73
C ILE A 130 -5.26 31.13 -22.85
N GLY A 131 -5.75 32.26 -23.34
CA GLY A 131 -6.72 33.10 -22.64
C GLY A 131 -8.15 32.75 -23.04
N LEU A 132 -9.00 32.32 -22.10
CA LEU A 132 -10.43 32.14 -22.33
C LEU A 132 -11.17 33.29 -21.64
N TYR A 133 -11.84 34.13 -22.42
CA TYR A 133 -12.66 35.21 -21.87
C TYR A 133 -14.01 35.21 -22.57
N GLY A 134 -15.09 35.36 -21.81
CA GLY A 134 -16.44 35.39 -22.36
C GLY A 134 -17.30 36.38 -21.59
N GLN A 135 -17.84 37.37 -22.29
CA GLN A 135 -19.02 38.06 -21.78
C GLN A 135 -20.21 37.10 -21.90
N ALA A 136 -20.64 36.59 -20.74
CA ALA A 136 -21.86 35.83 -20.47
C ALA A 136 -21.77 34.27 -20.45
N ALA A 137 -22.15 33.76 -19.27
CA ALA A 137 -22.55 32.41 -18.87
C ALA A 137 -21.45 31.33 -18.75
N THR A 138 -21.08 31.05 -17.49
CA THR A 138 -20.56 29.78 -16.92
C THR A 138 -19.70 28.91 -17.84
N ALA A 139 -18.40 28.86 -17.60
CA ALA A 139 -17.50 27.92 -18.28
C ALA A 139 -17.17 26.71 -17.37
N ASP A 140 -17.51 25.51 -17.82
CA ASP A 140 -16.98 24.24 -17.29
C ASP A 140 -15.79 23.82 -18.15
N VAL A 141 -14.58 23.78 -17.57
CA VAL A 141 -13.35 23.42 -18.28
C VAL A 141 -12.70 22.21 -17.62
N THR A 142 -12.33 21.18 -18.40
CA THR A 142 -11.62 20.00 -17.87
C THR A 142 -10.24 19.87 -18.48
N ASN A 143 -9.22 19.52 -17.70
CA ASN A 143 -7.89 19.10 -18.14
C ASN A 143 -7.67 17.60 -17.91
N SER A 144 -7.15 16.90 -18.91
CA SER A 144 -6.65 15.51 -18.79
C SER A 144 -5.22 15.34 -19.33
N GLY A 145 -4.54 16.44 -19.68
CA GLY A 145 -3.18 16.49 -20.24
C GLY A 145 -2.21 17.27 -19.33
N THR A 146 -1.22 17.95 -19.90
CA THR A 146 -0.22 18.73 -19.13
C THR A 146 -0.30 20.23 -19.44
N LEU A 147 -0.71 21.04 -18.47
CA LEU A 147 -0.65 22.50 -18.56
C LEU A 147 0.65 22.98 -17.91
N ALA A 148 1.48 23.75 -18.62
CA ALA A 148 2.72 24.28 -18.06
C ALA A 148 2.87 25.78 -18.29
N GLY A 149 3.17 26.53 -17.23
CA GLY A 149 3.41 27.97 -17.24
C GLY A 149 4.65 28.35 -18.05
N GLY A 150 4.62 29.54 -18.65
CA GLY A 150 5.74 30.05 -19.43
C GLY A 150 7.00 30.30 -18.60
N ALA A 151 8.17 29.94 -19.13
CA ALA A 151 9.46 30.30 -18.58
C ALA A 151 9.84 31.73 -19.03
N GLY A 152 10.19 32.64 -18.11
CA GLY A 152 10.58 34.00 -18.52
C GLY A 152 11.16 34.89 -17.43
N GLY A 153 12.24 35.63 -17.79
CA GLY A 153 12.72 36.78 -17.04
C GLY A 153 11.72 37.94 -17.08
N GLU A 154 11.75 38.79 -16.04
CA GLU A 154 10.84 39.91 -15.72
C GLU A 154 9.56 40.00 -16.57
N GLY A 155 8.54 39.19 -16.21
CA GLY A 155 7.16 39.32 -16.71
C GLY A 155 6.60 38.15 -17.51
N GLY A 156 6.73 36.91 -17.02
CA GLY A 156 6.20 35.71 -17.70
C GLY A 156 4.67 35.70 -17.86
N THR A 157 4.21 35.14 -18.99
CA THR A 157 2.79 35.00 -19.37
C THR A 157 2.18 33.70 -18.80
N ASN A 158 0.90 33.74 -18.41
CA ASN A 158 0.17 32.59 -17.87
C ASN A 158 -0.19 31.56 -18.97
N ALA A 159 -0.28 30.26 -18.67
CA ALA A 159 -0.60 29.24 -19.67
C ALA A 159 -2.10 29.06 -19.94
N VAL A 160 -2.97 29.19 -18.92
CA VAL A 160 -4.44 29.22 -19.06
C VAL A 160 -5.02 30.27 -18.11
N SER A 161 -5.94 31.12 -18.58
CA SER A 161 -6.64 32.11 -17.73
C SER A 161 -8.14 32.13 -18.00
N LEU A 162 -8.94 31.99 -16.93
CA LEU A 162 -10.41 32.17 -16.88
C LEU A 162 -10.71 33.44 -16.08
N LEU A 163 -10.89 34.58 -16.75
CA LEU A 163 -11.13 35.86 -16.09
C LEU A 163 -12.57 36.34 -16.28
N GLY A 164 -13.21 36.74 -15.17
CA GLY A 164 -14.32 37.69 -15.20
C GLY A 164 -13.80 39.09 -15.52
N ASN A 165 -14.62 39.94 -16.15
CA ASN A 165 -14.23 41.28 -16.63
C ASN A 165 -13.23 42.02 -15.71
N ASP A 166 -12.08 42.40 -16.29
CA ASP A 166 -11.03 43.28 -15.77
C ASP A 166 -10.50 43.01 -14.34
N ALA A 167 -9.35 42.32 -14.23
CA ALA A 167 -8.53 42.26 -13.02
C ALA A 167 -7.04 42.56 -13.29
N PRO A 168 -6.29 43.14 -12.32
CA PRO A 168 -5.00 43.79 -12.55
C PRO A 168 -3.82 42.81 -12.59
N GLY A 169 -2.78 43.19 -13.35
CA GLY A 169 -1.62 42.35 -13.65
C GLY A 169 -0.90 41.77 -12.44
N ALA A 170 -0.75 40.44 -12.44
CA ALA A 170 0.14 39.70 -11.56
C ALA A 170 1.60 40.07 -11.90
N GLY A 171 2.23 40.86 -11.04
CA GLY A 171 3.64 41.24 -11.18
C GLY A 171 4.59 40.15 -10.71
N GLY A 172 5.50 39.72 -11.60
CA GLY A 172 6.88 39.35 -11.26
C GLY A 172 7.25 37.85 -11.16
N ASN A 173 7.85 37.33 -12.25
CA ASN A 173 8.66 36.10 -12.40
C ASN A 173 7.97 34.72 -12.28
N GLY A 174 8.10 33.93 -13.37
CA GLY A 174 7.47 32.62 -13.62
C GLY A 174 5.96 32.74 -13.85
N GLY A 175 5.46 32.56 -15.08
CA GLY A 175 4.01 32.67 -15.34
C GLY A 175 3.20 31.59 -14.62
N ALA A 176 1.98 31.91 -14.16
CA ALA A 176 1.10 30.91 -13.56
C ALA A 176 0.58 29.94 -14.63
N ALA A 177 0.44 28.66 -14.32
CA ALA A 177 -0.06 27.70 -15.32
C ALA A 177 -1.59 27.80 -15.52
N LEU A 178 -2.33 28.13 -14.47
CA LEU A 178 -3.79 28.27 -14.48
C LEU A 178 -4.23 29.45 -13.61
N VAL A 179 -5.21 30.24 -14.05
CA VAL A 179 -5.88 31.29 -13.26
C VAL A 179 -7.39 31.18 -13.40
N ILE A 180 -8.13 31.24 -12.29
CA ILE A 180 -9.60 31.16 -12.20
C ILE A 180 -10.10 32.29 -11.31
N ASP A 181 -10.90 33.24 -11.83
CA ASP A 181 -11.23 34.49 -11.09
C ASP A 181 -12.73 34.84 -11.02
N ALA A 182 -13.65 33.96 -11.45
CA ALA A 182 -15.08 34.28 -11.47
C ALA A 182 -15.95 33.29 -10.67
N THR A 183 -16.92 33.84 -9.93
CA THR A 183 -17.92 33.13 -9.10
C THR A 183 -18.70 31.97 -9.75
N ALA A 184 -18.68 31.84 -11.08
CA ALA A 184 -19.47 30.87 -11.83
C ALA A 184 -18.62 29.93 -12.71
N ASP A 185 -17.28 30.01 -12.62
CA ASP A 185 -16.37 29.21 -13.41
C ASP A 185 -15.92 27.98 -12.63
N ARG A 186 -16.00 26.81 -13.28
CA ARG A 186 -15.60 25.53 -12.70
C ARG A 186 -14.51 24.89 -13.56
N PHE A 187 -13.38 24.55 -12.93
CA PHE A 187 -12.29 23.85 -13.59
C PHE A 187 -12.08 22.47 -12.97
N GLY A 188 -12.07 21.42 -13.79
CA GLY A 188 -11.74 20.06 -13.40
C GLY A 188 -10.36 19.64 -13.88
N ASN A 189 -9.49 19.14 -13.00
CA ASN A 189 -8.17 18.62 -13.35
C ASN A 189 -8.08 17.11 -13.09
N THR A 190 -7.84 16.36 -14.17
CA THR A 190 -7.49 14.93 -14.18
C THR A 190 -6.11 14.68 -14.80
N GLY A 191 -5.37 15.75 -15.11
CA GLY A 191 -4.02 15.73 -15.69
C GLY A 191 -2.97 16.42 -14.80
N ILE A 192 -1.93 16.96 -15.41
CA ILE A 192 -0.80 17.62 -14.74
C ILE A 192 -0.86 19.15 -14.97
N VAL A 193 -0.65 19.96 -13.95
CA VAL A 193 -0.51 21.42 -14.03
C VAL A 193 0.83 21.83 -13.41
N LEU A 194 1.69 22.56 -14.13
CA LEU A 194 3.06 22.90 -13.72
C LEU A 194 3.31 24.41 -13.83
N GLY A 195 3.62 25.09 -12.72
CA GLY A 195 4.00 26.50 -12.74
C GLY A 195 5.26 26.77 -13.57
N GLY A 196 5.38 27.98 -14.12
CA GLY A 196 6.51 28.35 -14.98
C GLY A 196 7.86 28.38 -14.25
N THR A 197 8.96 28.07 -14.94
CA THR A 197 10.30 28.10 -14.32
C THR A 197 10.87 29.52 -14.25
N GLY A 198 11.55 29.85 -13.15
CA GLY A 198 12.24 31.12 -12.97
C GLY A 198 13.49 31.29 -13.84
N GLY A 199 13.77 32.53 -14.27
CA GLY A 199 14.93 32.85 -15.12
C GLY A 199 16.29 32.73 -14.40
N ILE A 200 17.37 32.45 -15.14
CA ILE A 200 18.74 32.34 -14.60
C ILE A 200 19.36 33.73 -14.42
N GLY A 201 20.02 33.98 -13.28
CA GLY A 201 20.73 35.23 -12.99
C GLY A 201 22.00 35.42 -13.86
N GLY A 202 22.24 36.65 -14.33
CA GLY A 202 23.36 36.98 -15.22
C GLY A 202 24.77 36.81 -14.61
N THR A 203 25.79 36.67 -15.48
CA THR A 203 27.21 36.55 -15.10
C THR A 203 27.95 37.88 -15.30
N ASN A 204 28.65 38.37 -14.27
CA ASN A 204 29.44 39.62 -14.35
C ASN A 204 30.94 39.33 -14.52
N LEU A 205 31.61 40.06 -15.43
CA LEU A 205 33.05 39.96 -15.73
C LEU A 205 33.81 41.21 -15.22
N ILE A 206 34.57 41.02 -14.12
CA ILE A 206 35.68 41.82 -13.53
C ILE A 206 35.64 43.37 -13.68
N SER A 207 35.38 44.08 -12.57
CA SER A 207 36.31 45.04 -11.89
C SER A 207 35.62 45.99 -10.89
N ALA A 208 34.30 45.88 -10.68
CA ALA A 208 33.60 46.59 -9.63
C ALA A 208 32.97 45.58 -8.65
N LEU A 209 33.04 45.85 -7.35
CA LEU A 209 32.33 45.15 -6.29
C LEU A 209 30.80 45.33 -6.48
N GLY A 210 30.24 44.71 -7.51
CA GLY A 210 28.80 44.69 -7.80
C GLY A 210 28.20 43.33 -7.46
N ALA A 211 26.99 43.33 -6.90
CA ALA A 211 26.26 42.11 -6.56
C ALA A 211 26.02 41.23 -7.81
N ALA A 212 26.22 39.92 -7.68
CA ALA A 212 25.90 38.95 -8.72
C ALA A 212 24.38 38.90 -8.99
N GLY A 213 23.97 38.58 -10.21
CA GLY A 213 22.55 38.53 -10.59
C GLY A 213 21.76 37.48 -9.81
N THR A 214 20.54 37.82 -9.40
CA THR A 214 19.61 36.92 -8.70
C THR A 214 18.83 36.07 -9.70
N GLY A 215 18.63 34.79 -9.41
CA GLY A 215 17.70 33.95 -10.17
C GLY A 215 16.24 34.40 -9.93
N GLY A 216 15.38 34.28 -10.96
CA GLY A 216 13.96 34.57 -10.84
C GLY A 216 13.20 33.48 -10.09
N ASN A 217 12.05 33.81 -9.50
CA ASN A 217 11.20 32.83 -8.82
C ASN A 217 10.45 31.93 -9.81
N GLY A 218 10.09 30.73 -9.36
CA GLY A 218 9.15 29.87 -10.07
C GLY A 218 7.71 30.41 -9.96
N GLY A 219 6.92 30.15 -10.99
CA GLY A 219 5.52 30.58 -11.08
C GLY A 219 4.57 29.67 -10.32
N THR A 220 3.38 30.17 -10.01
CA THR A 220 2.34 29.39 -9.33
C THR A 220 1.75 28.33 -10.25
N GLY A 221 1.44 27.14 -9.73
CA GLY A 221 0.72 26.11 -10.50
C GLY A 221 -0.67 26.59 -10.91
N ALA A 222 -1.54 26.87 -9.94
CA ALA A 222 -2.87 27.46 -10.19
C ALA A 222 -3.17 28.63 -9.26
N ILE A 223 -3.92 29.62 -9.75
CA ILE A 223 -4.47 30.73 -8.97
C ILE A 223 -5.99 30.60 -9.01
N VAL A 224 -6.63 30.63 -7.85
CA VAL A 224 -8.08 30.63 -7.70
C VAL A 224 -8.48 31.85 -6.88
N SER A 225 -9.33 32.69 -7.42
CA SER A 225 -9.79 33.94 -6.83
C SER A 225 -11.24 34.25 -7.23
N GLY A 226 -11.80 35.34 -6.71
CA GLY A 226 -13.07 35.90 -7.19
C GLY A 226 -14.29 34.98 -7.11
N GLY A 227 -14.23 33.93 -6.26
CA GLY A 227 -15.29 32.94 -6.08
C GLY A 227 -15.23 31.72 -7.00
N GLY A 228 -14.15 31.52 -7.76
CA GLY A 228 -13.97 30.38 -8.66
C GLY A 228 -13.93 29.01 -7.96
N TYR A 229 -14.17 27.95 -8.73
CA TYR A 229 -14.16 26.56 -8.25
C TYR A 229 -13.14 25.70 -9.01
N LEU A 230 -12.21 25.08 -8.28
CA LEU A 230 -11.23 24.13 -8.82
C LEU A 230 -11.43 22.73 -8.22
N ASP A 231 -11.59 21.73 -9.07
CA ASP A 231 -11.76 20.31 -8.75
C ASP A 231 -10.52 19.54 -9.22
N ASN A 232 -9.60 19.21 -8.31
CA ASN A 232 -8.35 18.52 -8.63
C ASN A 232 -8.39 17.05 -8.22
N ALA A 233 -8.34 16.15 -9.20
CA ALA A 233 -8.22 14.70 -9.02
C ALA A 233 -6.86 14.13 -9.47
N ALA A 234 -5.92 14.99 -9.88
CA ALA A 234 -4.61 14.61 -10.39
C ALA A 234 -3.49 15.51 -9.82
N SER A 235 -2.55 16.03 -10.62
CA SER A 235 -1.36 16.73 -10.09
C SER A 235 -1.33 18.23 -10.42
N ILE A 236 -1.02 19.06 -9.43
CA ILE A 236 -0.69 20.48 -9.57
C ILE A 236 0.64 20.76 -8.86
N ALA A 237 1.60 21.39 -9.54
CA ALA A 237 2.89 21.73 -8.96
C ALA A 237 3.28 23.18 -9.25
N GLY A 238 3.88 23.85 -8.27
CA GLY A 238 4.55 25.13 -8.47
C GLY A 238 5.82 25.00 -9.32
N GLY A 239 6.18 26.08 -9.99
CA GLY A 239 7.35 26.13 -10.87
C GLY A 239 8.67 26.17 -10.10
N THR A 240 9.76 25.73 -10.73
CA THR A 240 11.08 25.76 -10.10
C THR A 240 11.72 27.15 -10.16
N GLY A 241 12.37 27.57 -9.08
CA GLY A 241 13.16 28.80 -9.05
C GLY A 241 14.40 28.72 -9.96
N GLY A 242 14.81 29.87 -10.50
CA GLY A 242 15.98 30.01 -11.37
C GLY A 242 17.31 30.01 -10.60
N ALA A 243 18.38 29.56 -11.26
CA ALA A 243 19.71 29.52 -10.65
C ALA A 243 20.32 30.93 -10.44
N GLY A 244 21.07 31.12 -9.35
CA GLY A 244 21.81 32.35 -9.07
C GLY A 244 23.01 32.56 -9.99
N GLY A 245 23.40 33.83 -10.22
CA GLY A 245 24.49 34.19 -11.12
C GLY A 245 25.91 33.88 -10.59
N TYR A 246 26.88 33.90 -11.52
CA TYR A 246 28.31 33.67 -11.24
C TYR A 246 29.12 34.96 -11.33
N ASN A 247 30.18 35.06 -10.52
CA ASN A 247 31.22 36.06 -10.67
C ASN A 247 32.50 35.36 -11.15
N ASP A 248 33.09 35.86 -12.24
CA ASP A 248 34.44 35.47 -12.67
C ASP A 248 35.45 36.46 -12.08
N ILE A 249 36.31 36.00 -11.16
CA ILE A 249 37.41 36.80 -10.61
C ILE A 249 38.71 36.15 -11.07
N LEU A 250 39.39 36.80 -12.03
CA LEU A 250 40.71 36.41 -12.53
C LEU A 250 40.78 34.95 -13.02
N GLY A 251 39.71 34.43 -13.64
CA GLY A 251 39.65 33.06 -14.17
C GLY A 251 39.23 32.00 -13.16
N VAL A 252 38.84 32.41 -11.94
CA VAL A 252 38.20 31.55 -10.95
C VAL A 252 36.72 31.90 -10.89
N LEU A 253 35.88 31.00 -11.38
CA LEU A 253 34.42 31.10 -11.26
C LEU A 253 34.01 30.85 -9.82
N SER A 254 33.55 31.90 -9.14
CA SER A 254 33.00 31.82 -7.78
C SER A 254 31.51 32.13 -7.81
N ARG A 255 30.69 31.22 -7.25
CA ARG A 255 29.24 31.39 -7.20
C ARG A 255 28.87 32.28 -6.02
N THR A 256 28.36 33.47 -6.32
CA THR A 256 28.02 34.47 -5.28
C THR A 256 26.59 35.01 -5.41
N GLY A 257 25.84 34.67 -6.47
CA GLY A 257 24.43 35.06 -6.62
C GLY A 257 23.48 34.10 -5.91
N THR A 258 22.36 34.61 -5.40
CA THR A 258 21.29 33.82 -4.77
C THR A 258 20.32 33.27 -5.82
N GLY A 259 19.95 31.99 -5.68
CA GLY A 259 18.89 31.36 -6.49
C GLY A 259 17.51 31.92 -6.14
N GLY A 260 16.57 31.85 -7.08
CA GLY A 260 15.18 32.24 -6.86
C GLY A 260 14.38 31.19 -6.08
N ALA A 261 13.27 31.58 -5.47
CA ALA A 261 12.39 30.69 -4.73
C ALA A 261 11.56 29.78 -5.66
N GLY A 262 11.10 28.64 -5.16
CA GLY A 262 10.11 27.82 -5.84
C GLY A 262 8.73 28.48 -5.81
N GLY A 263 7.92 28.24 -6.84
CA GLY A 263 6.56 28.76 -6.92
C GLY A 263 5.58 27.98 -6.05
N THR A 264 4.46 28.58 -5.69
CA THR A 264 3.40 27.92 -4.93
C THR A 264 2.64 26.91 -5.81
N GLY A 265 2.16 25.80 -5.25
CA GLY A 265 1.28 24.87 -5.95
C GLY A 265 -0.04 25.54 -6.36
N VAL A 266 -0.83 25.96 -5.37
CA VAL A 266 -2.05 26.76 -5.57
C VAL A 266 -2.04 28.03 -4.72
N TYR A 267 -2.33 29.17 -5.33
CA TYR A 267 -2.65 30.40 -4.62
C TYR A 267 -4.17 30.57 -4.58
N LEU A 268 -4.76 30.65 -3.38
CA LEU A 268 -6.20 30.65 -3.17
C LEU A 268 -6.62 31.95 -2.46
N ASP A 269 -7.22 32.88 -3.19
CA ASP A 269 -7.60 34.23 -2.74
C ASP A 269 -9.09 34.48 -2.98
N GLY A 270 -9.92 33.75 -2.22
CA GLY A 270 -11.34 33.57 -2.47
C GLY A 270 -11.66 32.35 -3.33
N GLY A 271 -12.89 31.83 -3.23
CA GLY A 271 -13.35 30.66 -3.97
C GLY A 271 -13.17 29.33 -3.24
N THR A 272 -13.30 28.22 -3.97
CA THR A 272 -13.30 26.86 -3.42
C THR A 272 -12.38 25.93 -4.22
N LEU A 273 -11.49 25.25 -3.49
CA LEU A 273 -10.64 24.19 -4.03
C LEU A 273 -11.07 22.85 -3.45
N LEU A 274 -11.59 21.95 -4.28
CA LEU A 274 -11.74 20.53 -3.97
C LEU A 274 -10.49 19.79 -4.44
N ASN A 275 -9.80 19.11 -3.52
CA ASN A 275 -8.61 18.33 -3.85
C ASN A 275 -8.79 16.86 -3.44
N ALA A 276 -8.73 15.96 -4.41
CA ALA A 276 -8.60 14.51 -4.26
C ALA A 276 -7.24 14.00 -4.82
N GLY A 277 -6.40 14.88 -5.36
CA GLY A 277 -5.11 14.56 -5.97
C GLY A 277 -3.91 15.19 -5.24
N THR A 278 -2.77 15.32 -5.94
CA THR A 278 -1.52 15.84 -5.39
C THR A 278 -1.33 17.33 -5.72
N ILE A 279 -1.04 18.15 -4.71
CA ILE A 279 -0.64 19.55 -4.87
C ILE A 279 0.73 19.78 -4.22
N GLY A 280 1.71 20.25 -4.99
CA GLY A 280 3.06 20.47 -4.51
C GLY A 280 3.58 21.88 -4.80
N GLY A 281 4.37 22.44 -3.89
CA GLY A 281 5.15 23.63 -4.22
C GLY A 281 6.39 23.30 -5.06
N GLY A 282 6.87 24.28 -5.80
CA GLY A 282 8.03 24.15 -6.68
C GLY A 282 9.34 24.13 -5.92
N ALA A 283 10.39 23.54 -6.50
CA ALA A 283 11.72 23.54 -5.90
C ALA A 283 12.40 24.92 -6.02
N GLY A 284 13.15 25.33 -5.00
CA GLY A 284 14.02 26.52 -5.06
C GLY A 284 15.18 26.32 -6.04
N GLY A 285 15.66 27.42 -6.61
CA GLY A 285 16.78 27.44 -7.54
C GLY A 285 18.14 27.17 -6.88
N ILE A 286 19.08 26.69 -7.69
CA ILE A 286 20.44 26.36 -7.24
C ILE A 286 21.11 27.61 -6.63
N GLY A 287 21.42 27.54 -5.32
CA GLY A 287 22.08 28.63 -4.57
C GLY A 287 21.14 29.51 -3.71
N ALA A 288 19.87 29.15 -3.55
CA ALA A 288 18.99 29.80 -2.58
C ALA A 288 19.48 29.56 -1.14
N THR A 289 19.73 30.62 -0.38
CA THR A 289 20.25 30.55 1.00
C THR A 289 19.18 30.76 2.07
N ASN A 290 18.02 31.36 1.73
CA ASN A 290 16.86 31.55 2.62
C ASN A 290 15.56 31.53 1.79
N GLY A 291 14.90 30.38 1.62
CA GLY A 291 13.58 30.26 0.96
C GLY A 291 13.59 29.26 -0.20
N ALA A 292 13.52 27.96 0.08
CA ALA A 292 12.31 27.19 0.44
C ALA A 292 11.65 26.63 -0.82
N THR A 293 11.44 25.32 -0.84
CA THR A 293 10.38 24.73 -1.65
C THR A 293 9.13 25.58 -1.47
N GLY A 294 8.44 25.91 -2.56
CA GLY A 294 7.18 26.63 -2.47
C GLY A 294 6.21 25.89 -1.56
N ASP A 295 5.22 26.61 -1.06
CA ASP A 295 4.13 26.01 -0.33
C ASP A 295 3.21 25.27 -1.29
N ALA A 296 2.55 24.21 -0.80
CA ALA A 296 1.54 23.50 -1.57
C ALA A 296 0.35 24.43 -1.83
N ILE A 297 -0.12 25.13 -0.79
CA ILE A 297 -1.18 26.13 -0.90
C ILE A 297 -0.85 27.36 -0.06
N VAL A 298 -1.03 28.53 -0.66
CA VAL A 298 -0.98 29.82 0.05
C VAL A 298 -2.33 30.50 -0.07
N PHE A 299 -2.89 30.94 1.05
CA PHE A 299 -4.14 31.69 1.08
C PHE A 299 -3.89 33.19 0.96
N GLY A 300 -4.79 33.87 0.25
CA GLY A 300 -4.72 35.30 -0.03
C GLY A 300 -5.35 36.17 1.06
N SER A 301 -5.85 37.32 0.64
CA SER A 301 -6.49 38.34 1.50
C SER A 301 -8.01 38.19 1.61
N ILE A 302 -8.61 37.30 0.82
CA ILE A 302 -10.05 37.01 0.77
C ILE A 302 -10.29 35.58 1.26
N ALA A 303 -11.29 35.39 2.12
CA ALA A 303 -11.62 34.12 2.73
C ALA A 303 -11.92 33.06 1.67
N ALA A 304 -11.27 31.89 1.79
CA ALA A 304 -11.46 30.80 0.85
C ALA A 304 -11.69 29.45 1.56
N THR A 305 -12.16 28.47 0.78
CA THR A 305 -12.43 27.12 1.28
C THR A 305 -11.56 26.09 0.58
N LEU A 306 -10.81 25.33 1.35
CA LEU A 306 -10.14 24.11 0.90
C LEU A 306 -10.95 22.90 1.34
N ILE A 307 -11.46 22.13 0.38
CA ILE A 307 -12.10 20.84 0.61
C ILE A 307 -11.08 19.73 0.32
N ALA A 308 -10.65 19.01 1.34
CA ALA A 308 -9.80 17.84 1.19
C ALA A 308 -10.66 16.58 1.10
N ASP A 309 -10.57 15.86 -0.01
CA ASP A 309 -11.29 14.60 -0.27
C ASP A 309 -10.32 13.40 -0.23
N ALA A 310 -10.87 12.19 -0.34
CA ALA A 310 -10.08 10.96 -0.28
C ALA A 310 -9.02 10.92 -1.40
N GLY A 311 -7.76 10.78 -1.00
CA GLY A 311 -6.61 10.77 -1.92
C GLY A 311 -5.83 12.08 -2.00
N ALA A 312 -6.27 13.15 -1.31
CA ALA A 312 -5.55 14.41 -1.25
C ALA A 312 -4.12 14.24 -0.68
N VAL A 313 -3.12 14.72 -1.43
CA VAL A 313 -1.71 14.77 -1.00
C VAL A 313 -1.18 16.19 -1.18
N PHE A 314 -0.49 16.72 -0.16
CA PHE A 314 0.13 18.03 -0.21
C PHE A 314 1.65 17.91 0.01
N THR A 315 2.45 18.51 -0.87
CA THR A 315 3.92 18.52 -0.79
C THR A 315 4.39 19.96 -0.61
N GLY A 316 4.60 20.36 0.64
CA GLY A 316 4.82 21.75 1.05
C GLY A 316 3.74 22.18 2.05
N ALA A 317 3.87 23.37 2.65
CA ALA A 317 2.89 23.84 3.62
C ALA A 317 1.56 24.23 2.96
N VAL A 318 0.48 24.12 3.72
CA VAL A 318 -0.84 24.67 3.45
C VAL A 318 -1.07 25.74 4.52
N ALA A 319 -0.72 26.98 4.17
CA ALA A 319 -0.69 28.10 5.10
C ALA A 319 -1.89 29.03 4.86
N ALA A 320 -2.90 28.92 5.71
CA ALA A 320 -4.05 29.81 5.74
C ALA A 320 -3.69 31.19 6.29
N ASN A 321 -4.46 32.20 5.90
CA ASN A 321 -4.25 33.56 6.36
C ASN A 321 -4.99 33.79 7.67
N SER A 322 -4.26 33.88 8.77
CA SER A 322 -4.82 34.05 10.11
C SER A 322 -5.62 35.35 10.32
N THR A 323 -5.62 36.28 9.37
CA THR A 323 -6.42 37.53 9.43
C THR A 323 -7.78 37.42 8.74
N VAL A 324 -8.06 36.30 8.07
CA VAL A 324 -9.24 36.10 7.23
C VAL A 324 -9.83 34.71 7.49
N ALA A 325 -11.16 34.57 7.49
CA ALA A 325 -11.85 33.32 7.89
C ALA A 325 -11.74 32.19 6.84
N ASP A 326 -10.53 31.70 6.60
CA ASP A 326 -10.26 30.54 5.75
C ASP A 326 -10.75 29.24 6.40
N VAL A 327 -11.40 28.41 5.58
CA VAL A 327 -12.05 27.17 6.01
C VAL A 327 -11.30 25.96 5.47
N LEU A 328 -10.92 25.06 6.38
CA LEU A 328 -10.51 23.70 6.03
C LEU A 328 -11.73 22.78 6.18
N ASP A 329 -12.21 22.26 5.07
CA ASP A 329 -13.37 21.38 5.01
C ASP A 329 -12.96 19.96 4.65
N LEU A 330 -13.42 18.99 5.43
CA LEU A 330 -13.20 17.56 5.18
C LEU A 330 -14.41 16.93 4.45
N ALA A 331 -15.25 17.71 3.76
CA ALA A 331 -16.54 17.35 3.15
C ALA A 331 -16.57 16.28 2.04
N GLY A 332 -15.53 15.47 1.88
CA GLY A 332 -15.56 14.30 1.00
C GLY A 332 -16.75 13.36 1.31
N THR A 333 -17.33 12.75 0.28
CA THR A 333 -18.32 11.66 0.46
C THR A 333 -17.69 10.34 0.91
N SER A 334 -16.35 10.31 0.95
CA SER A 334 -15.50 9.19 1.33
C SER A 334 -14.75 9.49 2.64
N ALA A 335 -14.20 8.45 3.27
CA ALA A 335 -13.39 8.65 4.46
C ALA A 335 -12.10 9.40 4.14
N VAL A 336 -11.77 10.43 4.92
CA VAL A 336 -10.59 11.29 4.73
C VAL A 336 -9.74 11.25 6.00
N ALA A 337 -8.44 10.98 5.85
CA ALA A 337 -7.45 11.09 6.90
C ALA A 337 -6.45 12.20 6.53
N LEU A 338 -6.52 13.35 7.19
CA LEU A 338 -5.51 14.42 7.05
C LEU A 338 -4.53 14.35 8.22
N THR A 339 -3.24 14.41 7.90
CA THR A 339 -2.15 14.41 8.89
C THR A 339 -1.33 15.68 8.79
N GLY A 340 -0.76 16.13 9.92
CA GLY A 340 0.13 17.29 9.95
C GLY A 340 -0.60 18.61 10.19
N LEU A 341 -1.77 18.60 10.83
CA LEU A 341 -2.34 19.82 11.39
C LEU A 341 -1.34 20.45 12.35
N GLY A 342 -1.15 21.76 12.24
CA GLY A 342 -0.19 22.51 13.05
C GLY A 342 1.27 22.48 12.59
N THR A 343 1.62 21.63 11.64
CA THR A 343 2.95 21.59 11.02
C THR A 343 2.86 21.89 9.53
N SER A 344 2.11 21.05 8.80
CA SER A 344 1.89 21.17 7.36
C SER A 344 0.63 21.97 7.04
N PHE A 345 -0.39 21.96 7.90
CA PHE A 345 -1.58 22.80 7.78
C PHE A 345 -1.60 23.80 8.93
N THR A 346 -1.50 25.09 8.63
CA THR A 346 -1.38 26.13 9.67
C THR A 346 -2.29 27.32 9.37
N GLY A 347 -2.71 28.07 10.40
CA GLY A 347 -3.37 29.37 10.25
C GLY A 347 -4.87 29.36 9.94
N PHE A 348 -5.53 28.19 9.91
CA PHE A 348 -6.98 28.09 9.65
C PHE A 348 -7.81 28.59 10.82
N ASN A 349 -8.89 29.33 10.54
CA ASN A 349 -9.81 29.81 11.57
C ASN A 349 -10.90 28.79 11.89
N ASP A 350 -11.44 28.13 10.87
CA ASP A 350 -12.52 27.16 11.01
C ASP A 350 -12.15 25.83 10.35
N ILE A 351 -12.40 24.73 11.07
CA ILE A 351 -12.28 23.36 10.57
C ILE A 351 -13.68 22.74 10.58
N THR A 352 -14.14 22.24 9.44
CA THR A 352 -15.49 21.67 9.33
C THR A 352 -15.47 20.19 8.96
N PHE A 353 -16.28 19.41 9.69
CA PHE A 353 -16.60 18.01 9.42
C PHE A 353 -18.03 17.96 8.84
N ALA A 354 -18.22 17.57 7.57
CA ALA A 354 -19.57 17.41 7.00
C ALA A 354 -20.34 16.17 7.53
N THR A 355 -21.62 16.01 7.23
CA THR A 355 -22.37 14.83 7.71
C THR A 355 -22.18 13.60 6.81
N GLY A 356 -22.13 12.38 7.38
CA GLY A 356 -22.35 11.13 6.63
C GLY A 356 -21.15 10.24 6.30
N ALA A 357 -19.91 10.59 6.67
CA ALA A 357 -18.70 9.75 6.49
C ALA A 357 -17.76 9.84 7.70
N SER A 358 -16.84 8.86 7.86
CA SER A 358 -15.84 8.81 8.93
C SER A 358 -14.60 9.59 8.55
N ARG A 359 -14.08 10.42 9.46
CA ARG A 359 -12.91 11.28 9.19
C ARG A 359 -11.91 11.23 10.30
N THR A 360 -10.64 11.31 9.93
CA THR A 360 -9.54 11.39 10.88
C THR A 360 -8.74 12.65 10.61
N LEU A 361 -8.57 13.49 11.63
CA LEU A 361 -7.71 14.65 11.58
C LEU A 361 -6.61 14.48 12.61
N SER A 362 -5.36 14.36 12.15
CA SER A 362 -4.19 14.15 12.99
C SER A 362 -3.22 15.33 12.88
N GLY A 363 -2.67 15.79 14.01
CA GLY A 363 -1.65 16.83 14.01
C GLY A 363 -1.14 17.22 15.38
N ASP A 364 -0.27 18.21 15.42
CA ASP A 364 0.33 18.71 16.66
C ASP A 364 -0.67 19.58 17.42
N ALA A 365 -0.80 19.34 18.72
CA ALA A 365 -1.62 20.19 19.60
C ALA A 365 -1.20 21.67 19.54
N ALA A 366 0.10 21.95 19.33
CA ALA A 366 0.64 23.31 19.26
C ALA A 366 0.15 24.13 18.05
N GLY A 367 -0.47 23.50 17.06
CA GLY A 367 -0.94 24.22 15.87
C GLY A 367 -2.45 24.23 15.67
N LEU A 368 -3.20 23.83 16.69
CA LEU A 368 -4.57 24.28 16.87
C LEU A 368 -4.53 25.71 17.44
N ALA A 369 -4.93 26.69 16.64
CA ALA A 369 -4.86 28.08 17.08
C ALA A 369 -5.87 28.34 18.22
N ALA A 370 -5.49 29.16 19.20
CA ALA A 370 -6.41 29.56 20.26
C ALA A 370 -7.64 30.27 19.67
N GLY A 371 -8.84 29.71 19.89
CA GLY A 371 -10.10 30.21 19.30
C GLY A 371 -10.44 29.68 17.91
N GLN A 372 -9.67 28.71 17.40
CA GLN A 372 -10.02 27.96 16.19
C GLN A 372 -11.27 27.11 16.45
N THR A 373 -12.28 27.22 15.59
CA THR A 373 -13.52 26.46 15.78
C THR A 373 -13.52 25.16 15.00
N ILE A 374 -14.00 24.08 15.64
CA ILE A 374 -14.22 22.79 14.99
C ILE A 374 -15.73 22.55 14.91
N ALA A 375 -16.27 22.57 13.70
CA ALA A 375 -17.70 22.40 13.44
C ALA A 375 -18.01 20.99 12.91
N GLY A 376 -19.19 20.47 13.26
CA GLY A 376 -19.75 19.25 12.64
C GLY A 376 -19.13 17.92 13.10
N PHE A 377 -18.29 17.94 14.14
CA PHE A 377 -17.67 16.74 14.72
C PHE A 377 -18.75 15.74 15.20
N SER A 378 -18.67 14.50 14.71
CA SER A 378 -19.72 13.49 14.86
C SER A 378 -19.18 12.12 15.30
N GLY A 379 -20.08 11.16 15.57
CA GLY A 379 -19.73 9.84 16.11
C GLY A 379 -18.91 8.92 15.19
N THR A 380 -18.62 9.36 13.97
CA THR A 380 -17.74 8.67 13.03
C THR A 380 -16.39 9.37 12.86
N ASP A 381 -16.19 10.52 13.50
CA ASP A 381 -14.99 11.33 13.36
C ASP A 381 -14.00 11.08 14.51
N VAL A 382 -12.71 11.23 14.21
CA VAL A 382 -11.58 11.04 15.13
C VAL A 382 -10.64 12.23 15.00
N LEU A 383 -10.27 12.82 16.14
CA LEU A 383 -9.15 13.75 16.24
C LEU A 383 -7.98 13.05 16.91
N ASP A 384 -6.80 13.14 16.32
CA ASP A 384 -5.57 12.61 16.87
C ASP A 384 -4.57 13.75 17.12
N LEU A 385 -4.31 14.03 18.39
CA LEU A 385 -3.34 15.05 18.81
C LEU A 385 -2.00 14.38 19.06
N THR A 386 -1.16 14.41 18.04
CA THR A 386 0.25 14.02 18.14
C THR A 386 1.03 15.07 18.94
N GLY A 387 2.06 14.66 19.67
CA GLY A 387 2.87 15.59 20.46
C GLY A 387 2.29 15.95 21.84
N PHE A 388 1.06 15.54 22.14
CA PHE A 388 0.39 15.79 23.42
C PHE A 388 -0.24 14.51 23.97
N GLY A 389 0.31 13.97 25.06
CA GLY A 389 -0.27 12.84 25.80
C GLY A 389 -1.19 13.29 26.93
N ALA A 390 -2.51 13.34 26.68
CA ALA A 390 -3.49 13.74 27.68
C ALA A 390 -3.61 12.66 28.77
N THR A 391 -3.51 13.10 30.03
CA THR A 391 -3.77 12.28 31.22
C THR A 391 -5.16 12.51 31.78
N SER A 392 -5.80 13.62 31.40
CA SER A 392 -7.19 13.93 31.71
C SER A 392 -7.82 14.78 30.62
N ALA A 393 -9.15 14.69 30.51
CA ALA A 393 -9.97 15.50 29.63
C ALA A 393 -11.20 16.00 30.38
N SER A 394 -11.59 17.24 30.15
CA SER A 394 -12.79 17.85 30.72
C SER A 394 -13.40 18.85 29.75
N PHE A 395 -14.67 18.70 29.43
CA PHE A 395 -15.39 19.67 28.60
C PHE A 395 -15.92 20.81 29.47
N VAL A 396 -15.66 22.06 29.06
CA VAL A 396 -16.14 23.27 29.73
C VAL A 396 -17.05 24.03 28.79
N THR A 397 -18.33 24.18 29.18
CA THR A 397 -19.33 24.87 28.37
C THR A 397 -18.91 26.32 28.08
N GLY A 398 -18.85 26.69 26.80
CA GLY A 398 -18.40 28.01 26.34
C GLY A 398 -16.88 28.17 26.18
N THR A 399 -16.11 27.12 26.48
CA THR A 399 -14.64 27.10 26.32
C THR A 399 -14.16 25.94 25.45
N GLY A 400 -14.84 24.78 25.45
CA GLY A 400 -14.50 23.61 24.63
C GLY A 400 -13.97 22.40 25.42
N LEU A 401 -13.41 21.41 24.73
CA LEU A 401 -12.78 20.23 25.35
C LEU A 401 -11.36 20.58 25.81
N VAL A 402 -11.16 20.62 27.13
CA VAL A 402 -9.87 20.90 27.76
C VAL A 402 -9.14 19.59 28.04
N LEU A 403 -7.94 19.44 27.52
CA LEU A 403 -7.06 18.30 27.70
C LEU A 403 -5.89 18.73 28.58
N SER A 404 -5.48 17.89 29.52
CA SER A 404 -4.32 18.15 30.38
C SER A 404 -3.42 16.94 30.42
N ASN A 405 -2.11 17.17 30.30
CA ASN A 405 -1.07 16.16 30.53
C ASN A 405 -0.48 16.25 31.97
N GLY A 406 -1.01 17.14 32.81
CA GLY A 406 -0.51 17.42 34.16
C GLY A 406 0.52 18.56 34.25
N VAL A 407 1.01 19.08 33.13
CA VAL A 407 1.96 20.20 33.03
C VAL A 407 1.38 21.35 32.21
N THR A 408 0.82 21.06 31.04
CA THR A 408 0.18 22.01 30.12
C THR A 408 -1.26 21.59 29.82
N THR A 409 -2.07 22.56 29.41
CA THR A 409 -3.47 22.37 29.03
C THR A 409 -3.71 22.86 27.62
N GLU A 410 -4.39 22.05 26.82
CA GLU A 410 -4.82 22.38 25.45
C GLU A 410 -6.34 22.41 25.40
N THR A 411 -6.93 23.28 24.58
CA THR A 411 -8.39 23.44 24.50
C THR A 411 -8.85 23.34 23.05
N LEU A 412 -9.81 22.45 22.79
CA LEU A 412 -10.47 22.30 21.49
C LEU A 412 -11.84 22.97 21.52
N ASP A 413 -12.03 24.04 20.76
CA ASP A 413 -13.32 24.73 20.67
C ASP A 413 -14.26 24.00 19.69
N LEU A 414 -14.86 22.91 20.19
CA LEU A 414 -15.82 22.08 19.46
C LEU A 414 -17.20 22.74 19.47
N LEU A 415 -17.64 23.19 18.30
CA LEU A 415 -18.97 23.78 18.13
C LEU A 415 -20.04 22.70 18.26
N GLY A 416 -20.76 22.74 19.37
CA GLY A 416 -21.83 21.83 19.72
C GLY A 416 -22.16 21.90 21.21
N THR A 417 -23.17 21.13 21.63
CA THR A 417 -23.48 20.93 23.06
C THR A 417 -22.94 19.58 23.48
N PHE A 418 -21.73 19.55 24.04
CA PHE A 418 -21.07 18.35 24.54
C PHE A 418 -20.83 18.43 26.06
N THR A 419 -20.52 17.30 26.69
CA THR A 419 -19.90 17.20 28.01
C THR A 419 -18.72 16.23 27.99
N THR A 420 -17.98 16.15 29.11
CA THR A 420 -16.81 15.25 29.21
C THR A 420 -17.15 13.79 28.90
N ALA A 421 -18.38 13.35 29.20
CA ALA A 421 -18.81 11.97 29.00
C ALA A 421 -19.04 11.61 27.51
N ASP A 422 -19.19 12.60 26.65
CA ASP A 422 -19.38 12.39 25.21
C ASP A 422 -18.10 11.97 24.50
N PHE A 423 -16.93 12.21 25.10
CA PHE A 423 -15.63 11.95 24.48
C PHE A 423 -14.97 10.70 25.07
N THR A 424 -14.50 9.82 24.19
CA THR A 424 -13.46 8.85 24.54
C THR A 424 -12.12 9.47 24.20
N VAL A 425 -11.31 9.70 25.24
CA VAL A 425 -9.95 10.19 25.11
C VAL A 425 -9.00 9.06 25.53
N SER A 426 -8.23 8.56 24.59
CA SER A 426 -7.21 7.53 24.84
C SER A 426 -5.84 8.04 24.45
N SER A 427 -4.88 7.91 25.37
CA SER A 427 -3.51 8.31 25.12
C SER A 427 -2.59 7.09 25.02
N ALA A 428 -1.70 7.12 24.03
CA ALA A 428 -0.62 6.16 23.85
C ALA A 428 0.70 6.93 23.73
N GLY A 429 1.49 6.94 24.80
CA GLY A 429 2.71 7.75 24.87
C GLY A 429 2.41 9.24 24.75
N ASN A 430 2.95 9.89 23.70
CA ASN A 430 2.80 11.33 23.46
C ASN A 430 1.74 11.65 22.38
N THR A 431 0.74 10.79 22.23
CA THR A 431 -0.38 10.97 21.28
C THR A 431 -1.70 10.81 22.01
N THR A 432 -2.71 11.59 21.64
CA THR A 432 -4.07 11.55 22.21
C THR A 432 -5.10 11.41 21.12
N GLU A 433 -5.80 10.29 21.11
CA GLU A 433 -6.96 10.06 20.26
C GLU A 433 -8.24 10.54 20.97
N ILE A 434 -9.10 11.25 20.25
CA ILE A 434 -10.36 11.84 20.70
C ILE A 434 -11.46 11.43 19.72
N ALA A 435 -12.44 10.71 20.21
CA ALA A 435 -13.62 10.31 19.44
C ALA A 435 -14.89 10.49 20.28
N LEU A 436 -16.07 10.57 19.67
CA LEU A 436 -17.31 10.53 20.44
C LEU A 436 -17.65 9.09 20.86
N SER A 437 -18.12 8.93 22.10
CA SER A 437 -18.60 7.67 22.65
C SER A 437 -19.85 7.19 21.89
N ALA A 438 -20.01 5.87 21.69
CA ALA A 438 -21.21 5.35 21.02
C ALA A 438 -22.35 5.18 22.03
N ALA A 439 -23.49 5.85 21.82
CA ALA A 439 -24.66 5.65 22.69
C ALA A 439 -25.10 4.16 22.76
N PRO A 440 -25.34 3.61 23.98
CA PRO A 440 -25.96 2.30 24.20
C PRO A 440 -27.28 2.18 23.41
N CYS A 441 -27.53 1.07 22.72
CA CYS A 441 -28.76 0.86 21.94
C CYS A 441 -29.09 -0.63 21.74
N TYR A 442 -30.39 -0.93 21.60
CA TYR A 442 -30.89 -2.21 21.10
C TYR A 442 -31.03 -2.17 19.57
N LEU A 443 -30.82 -3.28 18.88
CA LEU A 443 -31.13 -3.36 17.44
C LEU A 443 -32.64 -3.54 17.23
N ALA A 444 -33.19 -2.93 16.18
CA ALA A 444 -34.57 -3.17 15.74
C ALA A 444 -34.84 -4.68 15.56
N GLY A 445 -36.02 -5.12 16.00
CA GLY A 445 -36.44 -6.52 16.05
C GLY A 445 -36.24 -7.18 17.43
N THR A 446 -35.50 -6.53 18.34
CA THR A 446 -35.30 -6.99 19.73
C THR A 446 -36.62 -6.96 20.51
N MET A 447 -36.99 -8.06 21.15
CA MET A 447 -38.21 -8.17 21.95
C MET A 447 -37.98 -7.70 23.39
N ILE A 448 -38.74 -6.72 23.84
CA ILE A 448 -38.70 -6.15 25.20
C ILE A 448 -39.90 -6.65 26.02
N GLU A 449 -39.68 -7.05 27.27
CA GLU A 449 -40.76 -7.48 28.15
C GLU A 449 -41.62 -6.30 28.62
N THR A 450 -42.90 -6.32 28.25
CA THR A 450 -43.91 -5.33 28.67
C THR A 450 -45.04 -5.99 29.47
N LYS A 451 -45.92 -5.18 30.06
CA LYS A 451 -47.10 -5.65 30.80
C LYS A 451 -48.05 -6.50 29.93
N ILE A 452 -48.07 -6.27 28.62
CA ILE A 452 -48.94 -6.96 27.66
C ILE A 452 -48.23 -8.12 26.94
N GLY A 453 -47.01 -8.45 27.35
CA GLY A 453 -46.16 -9.47 26.71
C GLY A 453 -44.91 -8.88 26.07
N ALA A 454 -44.17 -9.70 25.34
CA ALA A 454 -42.96 -9.24 24.66
C ALA A 454 -43.33 -8.45 23.39
N VAL A 455 -42.81 -7.23 23.25
CA VAL A 455 -43.07 -6.33 22.12
C VAL A 455 -41.74 -5.93 21.47
N ARG A 456 -41.71 -5.79 20.14
CA ARG A 456 -40.50 -5.34 19.43
C ARG A 456 -40.15 -3.90 19.81
N VAL A 457 -38.87 -3.63 20.02
CA VAL A 457 -38.37 -2.33 20.50
C VAL A 457 -38.79 -1.16 19.60
N GLU A 458 -38.85 -1.36 18.29
CA GLU A 458 -39.26 -0.35 17.31
C GLU A 458 -40.78 -0.07 17.28
N CYS A 459 -41.58 -0.98 17.86
CA CYS A 459 -43.04 -0.89 17.96
C CYS A 459 -43.52 -0.32 19.30
N LEU A 460 -42.61 -0.04 20.24
CA LEU A 460 -42.95 0.57 21.52
C LEU A 460 -43.25 2.06 21.35
N GLU A 461 -44.15 2.56 22.19
CA GLU A 461 -44.54 3.97 22.24
C GLU A 461 -44.28 4.58 23.62
N ILE A 462 -44.17 5.91 23.68
CA ILE A 462 -44.06 6.64 24.94
C ILE A 462 -45.32 6.35 25.78
N GLY A 463 -45.11 5.96 27.04
CA GLY A 463 -46.16 5.54 27.97
C GLY A 463 -46.32 4.02 28.11
N ASP A 464 -45.79 3.21 27.20
CA ASP A 464 -45.84 1.75 27.32
C ASP A 464 -45.15 1.26 28.60
N LEU A 465 -45.69 0.21 29.21
CA LEU A 465 -45.24 -0.28 30.50
C LEU A 465 -44.23 -1.42 30.35
N VAL A 466 -42.95 -1.14 30.58
CA VAL A 466 -41.86 -2.13 30.52
C VAL A 466 -41.57 -2.72 31.90
N ARG A 467 -41.20 -4.01 31.93
CA ARG A 467 -40.86 -4.73 33.17
C ARG A 467 -39.46 -4.35 33.65
N THR A 468 -39.31 -4.05 34.94
CA THR A 468 -38.00 -3.80 35.56
C THR A 468 -37.57 -4.95 36.48
N LEU A 469 -36.30 -4.97 36.88
CA LEU A 469 -35.68 -6.03 37.69
C LEU A 469 -36.39 -6.30 39.03
N ASN A 470 -36.98 -5.28 39.65
CA ASN A 470 -37.73 -5.43 40.91
C ASN A 470 -39.16 -5.99 40.73
N GLY A 471 -39.55 -6.34 39.50
CA GLY A 471 -40.87 -6.88 39.16
C GLY A 471 -41.97 -5.84 38.96
N SER A 472 -41.67 -4.54 39.11
CA SER A 472 -42.59 -3.46 38.76
C SER A 472 -42.62 -3.21 37.25
N PHE A 473 -43.65 -2.49 36.80
CA PHE A 473 -43.75 -2.01 35.42
C PHE A 473 -43.70 -0.49 35.41
N LYS A 474 -42.81 0.09 34.61
CA LYS A 474 -42.62 1.54 34.51
C LYS A 474 -42.93 2.04 33.08
N PRO A 475 -43.52 3.24 32.95
CA PRO A 475 -43.84 3.80 31.64
C PRO A 475 -42.58 4.27 30.92
N ILE A 476 -42.52 4.03 29.60
CA ILE A 476 -41.50 4.61 28.73
C ILE A 476 -41.67 6.13 28.70
N LYS A 477 -40.59 6.84 29.01
CA LYS A 477 -40.54 8.31 28.94
C LYS A 477 -40.15 8.77 27.54
N TRP A 478 -39.15 8.15 26.94
CA TRP A 478 -38.68 8.51 25.61
C TRP A 478 -38.04 7.35 24.87
N ILE A 479 -37.98 7.44 23.54
CA ILE A 479 -37.39 6.42 22.68
C ILE A 479 -36.40 7.08 21.72
N GLY A 480 -35.12 6.78 21.88
CA GLY A 480 -34.05 7.26 21.01
C GLY A 480 -33.89 6.36 19.79
N ARG A 481 -33.63 6.94 18.60
CA ARG A 481 -33.44 6.21 17.34
C ARG A 481 -32.16 6.66 16.60
N ARG A 482 -31.43 5.70 16.01
CA ARG A 482 -30.22 5.92 15.18
C ARG A 482 -30.17 4.91 14.05
N ASN A 483 -29.71 5.31 12.87
CA ASN A 483 -29.58 4.42 11.72
C ASN A 483 -28.20 4.57 11.08
N TYR A 484 -27.54 3.46 10.77
CA TYR A 484 -26.27 3.41 10.05
C TYR A 484 -26.38 2.53 8.80
N SER A 485 -25.70 2.93 7.73
CA SER A 485 -25.46 2.05 6.58
C SER A 485 -24.39 1.01 6.91
N ARG A 486 -24.36 -0.12 6.20
CA ARG A 486 -23.29 -1.14 6.36
C ARG A 486 -21.88 -0.58 6.24
N VAL A 487 -21.65 0.38 5.34
CA VAL A 487 -20.33 0.99 5.14
C VAL A 487 -19.93 1.83 6.35
N ALA A 488 -20.84 2.67 6.85
CA ALA A 488 -20.60 3.48 8.05
C ALA A 488 -20.37 2.61 9.30
N ALA A 489 -21.14 1.51 9.43
CA ALA A 489 -21.01 0.59 10.54
C ALA A 489 -19.66 -0.16 10.53
N ARG A 490 -19.13 -0.53 9.36
CA ARG A 490 -17.82 -1.20 9.24
C ARG A 490 -16.64 -0.28 9.51
N ALA A 491 -16.77 1.00 9.15
CA ALA A 491 -15.72 2.00 9.35
C ALA A 491 -15.45 2.28 10.85
N ASN A 492 -16.49 2.22 11.70
CA ASN A 492 -16.33 2.40 13.15
C ASN A 492 -16.69 1.11 13.92
N PRO A 493 -15.71 0.37 14.48
CA PRO A 493 -15.95 -0.83 15.25
C PRO A 493 -16.95 -0.71 16.40
N ARG A 494 -17.09 0.47 17.02
CA ARG A 494 -18.06 0.72 18.11
C ARG A 494 -19.51 0.84 17.63
N THR A 495 -19.73 1.06 16.34
CA THR A 495 -21.08 1.11 15.74
C THR A 495 -21.58 -0.25 15.25
N ARG A 496 -20.69 -1.26 15.17
CA ARG A 496 -21.03 -2.63 14.79
C ARG A 496 -21.86 -3.30 15.90
N PRO A 497 -22.97 -3.98 15.56
CA PRO A 497 -23.75 -4.69 16.56
C PRO A 497 -22.96 -5.85 17.18
N ILE A 498 -23.14 -6.06 18.47
CA ILE A 498 -22.72 -7.27 19.18
C ILE A 498 -23.91 -8.22 19.26
N ARG A 499 -23.75 -9.43 18.72
CA ARG A 499 -24.72 -10.52 18.74
C ARG A 499 -24.41 -11.49 19.87
N PHE A 500 -25.33 -11.59 20.83
CA PHE A 500 -25.38 -12.67 21.81
C PHE A 500 -26.29 -13.76 21.25
N ARG A 501 -25.74 -14.95 20.96
CA ARG A 501 -26.54 -16.09 20.49
C ARG A 501 -27.55 -16.53 21.54
N ALA A 502 -28.67 -17.11 21.10
CA ALA A 502 -29.64 -17.71 22.01
C ALA A 502 -28.95 -18.68 23.00
N GLY A 503 -29.23 -18.52 24.30
CA GLY A 503 -28.63 -19.31 25.38
C GLY A 503 -27.19 -18.94 25.79
N ALA A 504 -26.61 -17.86 25.26
CA ALA A 504 -25.22 -17.49 25.54
C ALA A 504 -24.95 -17.05 26.98
N LEU A 505 -25.92 -16.45 27.67
CA LEU A 505 -25.74 -15.82 28.99
C LEU A 505 -26.15 -16.74 30.15
N ALA A 506 -27.24 -17.49 29.98
CA ALA A 506 -27.73 -18.50 30.90
C ALA A 506 -28.60 -19.53 30.16
N ASP A 507 -29.09 -20.56 30.85
CA ASP A 507 -29.90 -21.63 30.24
C ASP A 507 -31.15 -21.02 29.57
N GLY A 508 -31.19 -21.05 28.24
CA GLY A 508 -32.26 -20.47 27.43
C GLY A 508 -32.29 -18.93 27.39
N ILE A 509 -31.23 -18.24 27.81
CA ILE A 509 -31.10 -16.78 27.82
C ILE A 509 -29.83 -16.34 27.08
N PRO A 510 -29.91 -15.42 26.10
CA PRO A 510 -31.13 -14.84 25.53
C PRO A 510 -32.05 -15.90 24.88
N ARG A 511 -33.37 -15.65 24.83
CA ARG A 511 -34.36 -16.57 24.24
C ARG A 511 -34.20 -16.70 22.72
N ARG A 512 -33.73 -15.63 22.08
CA ARG A 512 -33.35 -15.50 20.68
C ARG A 512 -32.06 -14.69 20.61
N ASP A 513 -31.39 -14.70 19.47
CA ASP A 513 -30.22 -13.85 19.25
C ASP A 513 -30.53 -12.39 19.60
N LEU A 514 -29.80 -11.86 20.57
CA LEU A 514 -29.92 -10.48 21.06
C LEU A 514 -28.82 -9.66 20.39
N LEU A 515 -29.20 -8.59 19.71
CA LEU A 515 -28.27 -7.67 19.05
C LEU A 515 -28.35 -6.28 19.71
N VAL A 516 -27.20 -5.79 20.16
CA VAL A 516 -27.06 -4.50 20.85
C VAL A 516 -25.81 -3.76 20.36
N SER A 517 -25.70 -2.46 20.59
CA SER A 517 -24.46 -1.72 20.30
C SER A 517 -23.32 -2.12 21.24
N ALA A 518 -22.08 -1.82 20.85
CA ALA A 518 -20.86 -2.21 21.58
C ALA A 518 -20.86 -1.77 23.06
N ASP A 519 -21.31 -0.54 23.33
CA ASP A 519 -21.29 0.05 24.67
C ASP A 519 -22.55 -0.25 25.51
N HIS A 520 -23.54 -0.95 24.93
CA HIS A 520 -24.77 -1.32 25.62
C HIS A 520 -24.49 -2.31 26.75
N ALA A 521 -24.88 -1.97 27.99
CA ALA A 521 -24.55 -2.80 29.14
C ALA A 521 -25.62 -3.85 29.46
N LEU A 522 -25.16 -5.08 29.68
CA LEU A 522 -25.96 -6.16 30.23
C LEU A 522 -25.79 -6.22 31.75
N TYR A 523 -26.88 -6.53 32.46
CA TYR A 523 -26.86 -6.72 33.91
C TYR A 523 -26.57 -8.18 34.25
N LEU A 524 -25.34 -8.46 34.66
CA LEU A 524 -24.85 -9.81 34.96
C LEU A 524 -24.21 -9.85 36.34
N SER A 525 -24.63 -10.79 37.18
CA SER A 525 -24.06 -11.02 38.52
C SER A 525 -23.94 -9.75 39.38
N GLY A 526 -24.94 -8.88 39.32
CA GLY A 526 -25.02 -7.67 40.15
C GLY A 526 -24.40 -6.41 39.56
N VAL A 527 -23.79 -6.49 38.36
CA VAL A 527 -23.06 -5.38 37.73
C VAL A 527 -23.49 -5.17 36.28
N LEU A 528 -23.33 -3.95 35.76
CA LEU A 528 -23.50 -3.60 34.36
C LEU A 528 -22.19 -3.79 33.60
N ILE A 529 -22.20 -4.55 32.51
CA ILE A 529 -21.01 -4.83 31.70
C ILE A 529 -21.30 -4.50 30.23
N PRO A 530 -20.48 -3.65 29.58
CA PRO A 530 -20.62 -3.36 28.15
C PRO A 530 -20.55 -4.63 27.29
N ALA A 531 -21.37 -4.69 26.24
CA ALA A 531 -21.47 -5.83 25.35
C ALA A 531 -20.13 -6.20 24.68
N ALA A 532 -19.37 -5.20 24.23
CA ALA A 532 -18.05 -5.39 23.62
C ALA A 532 -17.06 -6.11 24.54
N SER A 533 -17.17 -5.87 25.86
CA SER A 533 -16.34 -6.54 26.85
C SER A 533 -16.65 -8.03 26.99
N LEU A 534 -17.71 -8.56 26.39
CA LEU A 534 -18.10 -9.97 26.51
C LEU A 534 -17.87 -10.79 25.23
N VAL A 535 -17.33 -10.18 24.17
CA VAL A 535 -17.08 -10.83 22.88
C VAL A 535 -16.07 -11.98 23.05
N ASN A 536 -16.45 -13.17 22.57
CA ASN A 536 -15.63 -14.38 22.68
C ASN A 536 -15.48 -15.14 21.36
N GLY A 537 -16.04 -14.63 20.26
CA GLY A 537 -15.90 -15.24 18.93
C GLY A 537 -16.75 -16.50 18.70
N VAL A 538 -17.56 -16.95 19.67
CA VAL A 538 -18.39 -18.16 19.54
C VAL A 538 -19.85 -17.90 19.90
N SER A 539 -20.14 -17.57 21.16
CA SER A 539 -21.50 -17.31 21.66
C SER A 539 -21.81 -15.81 21.71
N VAL A 540 -20.79 -14.97 21.76
CA VAL A 540 -20.88 -13.51 21.69
C VAL A 540 -19.96 -13.02 20.57
N LEU A 541 -20.56 -12.43 19.54
CA LEU A 541 -19.94 -12.17 18.23
C LEU A 541 -20.11 -10.71 17.84
N ILE A 542 -19.16 -10.17 17.07
CA ILE A 542 -19.40 -8.94 16.32
C ILE A 542 -20.17 -9.31 15.05
N ALA A 543 -21.29 -8.65 14.77
CA ALA A 543 -22.19 -8.98 13.67
C ALA A 543 -21.95 -8.07 12.45
N ASP A 544 -21.42 -8.64 11.36
CA ASP A 544 -21.11 -7.92 10.11
C ASP A 544 -22.13 -8.15 8.98
N ASP A 545 -23.17 -8.91 9.28
CA ASP A 545 -24.22 -9.38 8.37
C ASP A 545 -25.52 -8.55 8.46
N ILE A 546 -25.55 -7.50 9.28
CA ILE A 546 -26.72 -6.64 9.48
C ILE A 546 -26.66 -5.40 8.58
N ASP A 547 -27.72 -5.15 7.80
CA ASP A 547 -27.86 -3.96 6.95
C ASP A 547 -29.34 -3.66 6.62
N PRO A 548 -29.84 -2.44 6.84
CA PRO A 548 -29.22 -1.34 7.59
C PRO A 548 -29.17 -1.64 9.10
N VAL A 549 -28.25 -0.99 9.82
CA VAL A 549 -28.14 -1.11 11.28
C VAL A 549 -29.03 -0.05 11.92
N ASN A 550 -30.21 -0.47 12.39
CA ASN A 550 -31.19 0.41 13.02
C ASN A 550 -31.21 0.19 14.54
N TYR A 551 -30.77 1.19 15.28
CA TYR A 551 -30.67 1.18 16.73
C TYR A 551 -31.80 1.97 17.37
N VAL A 552 -32.34 1.41 18.45
CA VAL A 552 -33.42 1.97 19.27
C VAL A 552 -33.05 1.84 20.75
N HIS A 553 -33.29 2.85 21.56
CA HIS A 553 -33.13 2.76 23.01
C HIS A 553 -34.35 3.34 23.74
N ILE A 554 -34.51 2.96 25.02
CA ILE A 554 -35.70 3.22 25.82
C ILE A 554 -35.28 3.98 27.07
N GLU A 555 -35.72 5.21 27.22
CA GLU A 555 -35.55 6.01 28.42
C GLU A 555 -36.78 5.86 29.33
N LEU A 556 -36.54 5.63 30.62
CA LEU A 556 -37.57 5.64 31.66
C LEU A 556 -37.36 6.85 32.58
N GLU A 557 -38.26 7.05 33.54
CA GLU A 557 -38.15 8.14 34.52
C GLU A 557 -36.86 8.09 35.35
N THR A 558 -36.39 6.87 35.63
CA THR A 558 -35.13 6.55 36.31
C THR A 558 -34.37 5.53 35.49
N HIS A 559 -33.04 5.47 35.63
CA HIS A 559 -32.26 4.39 35.01
C HIS A 559 -32.62 3.05 35.68
N GLU A 560 -32.98 2.03 34.90
CA GLU A 560 -33.46 0.74 35.39
C GLU A 560 -32.87 -0.41 34.57
N VAL A 561 -32.86 -1.61 35.16
CA VAL A 561 -32.64 -2.85 34.42
C VAL A 561 -33.98 -3.35 33.88
N ILE A 562 -34.07 -3.53 32.56
CA ILE A 562 -35.20 -4.09 31.81
C ILE A 562 -34.82 -5.43 31.18
N PHE A 563 -35.78 -6.11 30.53
CA PHE A 563 -35.55 -7.43 29.94
C PHE A 563 -35.70 -7.40 28.42
N ALA A 564 -34.62 -7.72 27.71
CA ALA A 564 -34.53 -7.80 26.25
C ALA A 564 -34.19 -9.23 25.83
N GLU A 565 -35.05 -9.88 25.03
CA GLU A 565 -34.97 -11.32 24.73
C GLU A 565 -34.84 -12.20 25.99
N GLY A 566 -35.40 -11.73 27.12
CA GLY A 566 -35.27 -12.37 28.43
C GLY A 566 -33.94 -12.13 29.16
N ALA A 567 -32.94 -11.50 28.52
CA ALA A 567 -31.71 -11.07 29.17
C ALA A 567 -31.92 -9.74 29.90
N ALA A 568 -31.32 -9.61 31.09
CA ALA A 568 -31.35 -8.38 31.87
C ALA A 568 -30.37 -7.37 31.26
N ALA A 569 -30.87 -6.20 30.88
CA ALA A 569 -30.13 -5.17 30.16
C ALA A 569 -30.53 -3.77 30.67
N GLU A 570 -29.68 -2.77 30.45
CA GLU A 570 -29.95 -1.42 30.94
C GLU A 570 -31.01 -0.69 30.12
N SER A 571 -31.78 0.20 30.76
CA SER A 571 -32.54 1.25 30.07
C SER A 571 -31.60 2.41 29.71
N PHE A 572 -32.03 3.35 28.89
CA PHE A 572 -31.21 4.52 28.59
C PHE A 572 -31.01 5.35 29.85
N VAL A 573 -29.75 5.72 30.11
CA VAL A 573 -29.37 6.76 31.03
C VAL A 573 -28.67 7.84 30.23
N ASP A 574 -29.16 9.07 30.37
CA ASP A 574 -28.53 10.19 29.72
C ASP A 574 -27.32 10.65 30.51
N CYS A 575 -26.16 10.08 30.18
CA CYS A 575 -24.84 10.60 30.53
C CYS A 575 -24.42 11.66 29.51
N ASP A 576 -25.29 12.62 29.21
CA ASP A 576 -25.22 13.63 28.14
C ASP A 576 -25.19 13.10 26.69
N SER A 577 -25.13 11.78 26.53
CA SER A 577 -25.17 11.08 25.24
C SER A 577 -26.48 11.20 24.43
N ARG A 578 -27.55 11.85 24.95
CA ARG A 578 -28.85 11.94 24.23
C ARG A 578 -28.72 12.64 22.88
N MET A 579 -27.78 13.57 22.75
CA MET A 579 -27.49 14.30 21.51
C MET A 579 -27.07 13.39 20.34
N LEU A 580 -26.62 12.17 20.64
CA LEU A 580 -26.18 11.21 19.64
C LEU A 580 -27.35 10.55 18.87
N PHE A 581 -28.60 10.72 19.33
CA PHE A 581 -29.80 10.17 18.69
C PHE A 581 -30.36 11.11 17.62
N GLN A 582 -30.72 10.55 16.45
CA GLN A 582 -31.21 11.32 15.29
C GLN A 582 -32.54 12.04 15.57
N ASN A 583 -33.29 11.59 16.57
CA ASN A 583 -34.59 12.15 16.95
C ASN A 583 -34.56 12.93 18.27
N VAL A 584 -33.39 13.42 18.70
CA VAL A 584 -33.20 14.17 19.96
C VAL A 584 -34.18 15.36 20.10
N ASP A 585 -34.50 16.04 19.00
CA ASP A 585 -35.40 17.20 19.05
C ASP A 585 -36.83 16.85 19.49
N THR A 586 -37.24 15.58 19.36
CA THR A 586 -38.52 15.13 19.90
C THR A 586 -38.54 15.16 21.43
N PHE A 587 -37.43 14.81 22.08
CA PHE A 587 -37.28 14.92 23.52
C PHE A 587 -37.34 16.38 23.98
N ARG A 588 -36.59 17.27 23.33
CA ARG A 588 -36.58 18.71 23.64
C ARG A 588 -37.96 19.35 23.51
N THR A 589 -38.74 18.92 22.53
CA THR A 589 -40.11 19.39 22.31
C THR A 589 -41.06 18.90 23.41
N LEU A 590 -40.94 17.63 23.81
CA LEU A 590 -41.81 17.01 24.81
C LEU A 590 -41.46 17.44 26.24
N TYR A 591 -40.17 17.68 26.51
CA TYR A 591 -39.63 17.95 27.85
C TYR A 591 -38.71 19.18 27.87
N PRO A 592 -39.17 20.37 27.46
CA PRO A 592 -38.33 21.58 27.32
C PRO A 592 -37.80 22.12 28.66
N GLN A 593 -38.31 21.62 29.78
CA GLN A 593 -37.96 22.04 31.15
C GLN A 593 -37.12 20.99 31.90
N ASP A 594 -36.76 19.87 31.27
CA ASP A 594 -35.97 18.82 31.93
C ASP A 594 -34.49 19.22 31.93
N SER A 595 -33.96 19.57 33.11
CA SER A 595 -32.64 20.17 33.30
C SER A 595 -31.74 19.35 34.23
N ARG A 596 -31.87 18.02 34.23
CA ARG A 596 -31.19 17.14 35.20
C ARG A 596 -29.66 17.23 35.09
N PRO A 597 -28.94 17.59 36.17
CA PRO A 597 -27.48 17.72 36.18
C PRO A 597 -26.72 16.52 36.76
N SER A 598 -27.38 15.39 37.06
CA SER A 598 -26.71 14.19 37.57
C SER A 598 -27.43 12.89 37.19
N TRP A 599 -26.74 12.02 36.46
CA TRP A 599 -27.17 10.65 36.19
C TRP A 599 -26.63 9.70 37.26
N THR A 600 -27.37 8.64 37.56
CA THR A 600 -26.93 7.58 38.48
C THR A 600 -27.23 6.24 37.84
N PHE A 601 -26.22 5.39 37.74
CA PHE A 601 -26.41 4.03 37.23
C PHE A 601 -27.25 3.20 38.22
N CYS A 602 -28.15 2.36 37.71
CA CYS A 602 -28.98 1.48 38.54
C CYS A 602 -28.18 0.35 39.24
N ALA A 603 -26.95 0.11 38.78
CA ALA A 603 -25.99 -0.82 39.37
C ALA A 603 -24.55 -0.39 39.00
N PRO A 604 -23.51 -0.88 39.71
CA PRO A 604 -22.11 -0.59 39.38
C PRO A 604 -21.77 -1.06 37.96
N ARG A 605 -21.15 -0.18 37.15
CA ARG A 605 -20.70 -0.49 35.79
C ARG A 605 -19.22 -0.85 35.81
N HIS A 606 -18.87 -2.02 35.26
CA HIS A 606 -17.50 -2.54 35.22
C HIS A 606 -17.08 -2.81 33.79
N GLU A 607 -15.94 -2.25 33.37
CA GLU A 607 -15.40 -2.42 32.02
C GLU A 607 -14.25 -3.45 31.96
N GLY A 608 -13.70 -3.83 33.11
CA GLY A 608 -12.66 -4.85 33.27
C GLY A 608 -12.49 -5.33 34.72
N GLY A 609 -11.44 -6.12 34.97
CA GLY A 609 -11.11 -6.66 36.30
C GLY A 609 -11.65 -8.07 36.58
N LEU A 610 -11.32 -8.61 37.76
CA LEU A 610 -11.56 -10.01 38.14
C LEU A 610 -13.03 -10.46 38.02
N GLN A 611 -13.97 -9.58 38.35
CA GLN A 611 -15.40 -9.90 38.27
C GLN A 611 -15.89 -10.02 36.82
N VAL A 612 -15.42 -9.14 35.92
CA VAL A 612 -15.70 -9.23 34.48
C VAL A 612 -15.08 -10.50 33.91
N GLU A 613 -13.86 -10.83 34.34
CA GLU A 613 -13.17 -12.05 33.90
C GLU A 613 -13.87 -13.34 34.35
N HIS A 614 -14.39 -13.37 35.57
CA HIS A 614 -15.23 -14.49 36.03
C HIS A 614 -16.50 -14.66 35.18
N ILE A 615 -17.14 -13.57 34.75
CA ILE A 615 -18.35 -13.60 33.91
C ILE A 615 -18.00 -14.03 32.48
N ARG A 616 -16.91 -13.51 31.90
CA ARG A 616 -16.36 -13.97 30.62
C ARG A 616 -16.10 -15.47 30.64
N ARG A 617 -15.45 -15.95 31.70
CA ARG A 617 -15.16 -17.37 31.89
C ARG A 617 -16.42 -18.22 31.95
N ALA A 618 -17.44 -17.79 32.69
CA ALA A 618 -18.71 -18.50 32.77
C ALA A 618 -19.42 -18.57 31.40
N ILE A 619 -19.41 -17.49 30.62
CA ILE A 619 -19.98 -17.44 29.26
C ILE A 619 -19.16 -18.30 28.28
N ALA A 620 -17.83 -18.28 28.38
CA ALA A 620 -16.93 -19.07 27.53
C ALA A 620 -17.08 -20.57 27.79
N VAL A 621 -17.14 -21.00 29.05
CA VAL A 621 -17.38 -22.41 29.43
C VAL A 621 -18.74 -22.88 28.89
N ARG A 622 -19.79 -22.06 29.01
CA ARG A 622 -21.12 -22.37 28.44
C ARG A 622 -21.09 -22.51 26.91
N ALA A 623 -20.22 -21.75 26.25
CA ALA A 623 -20.05 -21.81 24.80
C ALA A 623 -19.20 -23.00 24.32
N GLY A 624 -18.75 -23.88 25.22
CA GLY A 624 -17.87 -25.00 24.89
C GLY A 624 -16.47 -24.57 24.48
N ILE A 625 -16.05 -23.36 24.88
CA ILE A 625 -14.68 -22.88 24.71
C ILE A 625 -13.85 -23.49 25.85
N GLU A 626 -13.06 -24.53 25.55
CA GLU A 626 -11.99 -24.97 26.45
C GLU A 626 -11.04 -23.79 26.68
N GLN A 627 -10.84 -23.40 27.95
CA GLN A 627 -10.00 -22.26 28.25
C GLN A 627 -8.53 -22.62 28.29
N ALA A 628 -7.72 -21.68 27.79
CA ALA A 628 -6.30 -21.60 28.02
C ALA A 628 -6.01 -21.50 29.54
N PRO A 629 -5.02 -22.24 30.03
CA PRO A 629 -4.68 -22.29 31.45
C PRO A 629 -4.01 -21.01 31.99
N VAL A 630 -4.07 -20.82 33.32
CA VAL A 630 -3.50 -19.66 34.04
C VAL A 630 -2.00 -19.59 33.81
N PRO A 631 -1.42 -18.42 33.46
CA PRO A 631 0.02 -18.34 33.20
C PRO A 631 0.84 -18.65 34.45
N GLY A 632 1.82 -19.54 34.31
CA GLY A 632 2.82 -19.87 35.31
C GLY A 632 4.11 -19.08 35.16
N PRO A 633 5.16 -19.43 35.92
CA PRO A 633 6.48 -18.80 35.80
C PRO A 633 7.02 -18.88 34.37
N LEU A 634 7.43 -17.74 33.80
CA LEU A 634 8.12 -17.70 32.52
C LEU A 634 9.56 -18.21 32.68
N ILE A 635 9.92 -19.22 31.90
CA ILE A 635 11.29 -19.74 31.79
C ILE A 635 11.72 -19.67 30.33
N GLY A 636 12.96 -19.26 30.06
CA GLY A 636 13.46 -19.15 28.70
C GLY A 636 14.70 -18.28 28.62
N PHE A 637 15.35 -18.28 27.46
CA PHE A 637 16.63 -17.60 27.27
C PHE A 637 16.74 -16.95 25.88
N VAL A 638 17.39 -15.79 25.80
CA VAL A 638 17.77 -15.15 24.54
C VAL A 638 19.12 -15.71 24.08
N ASP A 639 19.12 -16.52 23.02
CA ASP A 639 20.36 -17.15 22.52
C ASP A 639 21.24 -16.14 21.78
N GLN A 640 20.63 -15.28 20.97
CA GLN A 640 21.35 -14.30 20.15
C GLN A 640 20.46 -13.10 19.84
N ALA A 641 21.00 -11.89 20.00
CA ALA A 641 20.37 -10.67 19.50
C ALA A 641 21.36 -9.92 18.59
N LEU A 642 21.06 -9.93 17.30
CA LEU A 642 21.77 -9.23 16.24
C LEU A 642 20.92 -8.06 15.73
N ARG A 643 21.56 -7.11 15.03
CA ARG A 643 20.89 -5.93 14.46
C ARG A 643 19.79 -6.24 13.44
N ASN A 644 19.73 -7.45 12.91
CA ASN A 644 18.74 -7.88 11.93
C ASN A 644 18.03 -9.19 12.30
N ARG A 645 18.37 -9.80 13.43
CA ARG A 645 17.86 -11.12 13.80
C ARG A 645 17.92 -11.36 15.30
N ILE A 646 16.89 -11.98 15.88
CA ILE A 646 16.84 -12.34 17.29
C ILE A 646 16.38 -13.79 17.42
N THR A 647 17.10 -14.59 18.20
CA THR A 647 16.79 -16.00 18.44
C THR A 647 16.79 -16.31 19.93
N GLY A 648 15.93 -17.24 20.34
CA GLY A 648 15.80 -17.65 21.74
C GLY A 648 14.72 -18.69 21.93
N TRP A 649 14.29 -18.85 23.18
CA TRP A 649 13.16 -19.69 23.54
C TRP A 649 12.46 -19.20 24.81
N ALA A 650 11.17 -19.51 24.95
CA ALA A 650 10.36 -19.18 26.12
C ALA A 650 9.24 -20.20 26.33
N ILE A 651 9.03 -20.58 27.59
CA ILE A 651 8.02 -21.54 28.05
C ILE A 651 7.30 -20.94 29.26
N ASP A 652 6.00 -21.13 29.29
CA ASP A 652 5.23 -21.00 30.52
C ASP A 652 5.27 -22.33 31.29
N GLN A 653 5.89 -22.35 32.47
CA GLN A 653 6.08 -23.58 33.23
C GLN A 653 4.76 -24.23 33.68
N ALA A 654 3.68 -23.47 33.86
CA ALA A 654 2.38 -24.07 34.15
C ALA A 654 1.79 -24.76 32.91
N ASN A 655 2.15 -24.28 31.72
CA ASN A 655 1.54 -24.64 30.44
C ASN A 655 2.60 -24.90 29.36
N PRO A 656 3.48 -25.90 29.55
CA PRO A 656 4.68 -26.06 28.75
C PRO A 656 4.46 -26.51 27.30
N ALA A 657 3.20 -26.75 26.91
CA ALA A 657 2.78 -27.10 25.56
C ALA A 657 2.09 -25.94 24.82
N GLU A 658 1.85 -24.81 25.49
CA GLU A 658 1.23 -23.63 24.89
C GLU A 658 2.31 -22.60 24.50
N PRO A 659 2.32 -22.10 23.25
CA PRO A 659 3.29 -21.09 22.82
C PRO A 659 3.15 -19.79 23.62
N VAL A 660 4.28 -19.24 24.05
CA VAL A 660 4.29 -17.98 24.79
C VAL A 660 4.30 -16.80 23.82
N GLU A 661 3.37 -15.85 24.00
CA GLU A 661 3.39 -14.58 23.27
C GLU A 661 4.37 -13.60 23.93
N LEU A 662 5.33 -13.12 23.13
CA LEU A 662 6.40 -12.22 23.53
C LEU A 662 6.33 -10.91 22.73
N GLU A 663 6.75 -9.82 23.35
CA GLU A 663 7.00 -8.52 22.72
C GLU A 663 8.49 -8.20 22.71
N LEU A 664 8.96 -7.64 21.60
CA LEU A 664 10.32 -7.13 21.41
C LEU A 664 10.28 -5.60 21.38
N LEU A 665 11.05 -4.94 22.23
CA LEU A 665 11.20 -3.50 22.28
C LEU A 665 12.68 -3.09 22.11
N ASP A 666 12.92 -1.89 21.60
CA ASP A 666 14.21 -1.17 21.68
C ASP A 666 14.04 0.05 22.58
N GLY A 667 14.61 -0.01 23.78
CA GLY A 667 14.19 0.81 24.91
C GLY A 667 12.71 0.57 25.21
N GLU A 668 11.90 1.62 25.07
CA GLU A 668 10.43 1.57 25.26
C GLU A 668 9.66 1.44 23.93
N ALA A 669 10.34 1.48 22.78
CA ALA A 669 9.69 1.43 21.48
C ALA A 669 9.41 -0.03 21.07
N LEU A 670 8.13 -0.40 20.98
CA LEU A 670 7.72 -1.73 20.51
C LEU A 670 8.15 -1.92 19.05
N ILE A 671 9.02 -2.89 18.80
CA ILE A 671 9.40 -3.32 17.45
C ILE A 671 8.33 -4.27 16.90
N MET A 672 7.99 -5.32 17.64
CA MET A 672 7.02 -6.33 17.21
C MET A 672 6.57 -7.26 18.36
N ARG A 673 5.45 -7.96 18.14
CA ARG A 673 4.99 -9.09 18.95
C ARG A 673 5.10 -10.39 18.16
N PHE A 674 5.38 -11.49 18.84
CA PHE A 674 5.59 -12.80 18.21
C PHE A 674 5.34 -13.96 19.20
N LEU A 675 5.15 -15.16 18.66
CA LEU A 675 4.98 -16.38 19.45
C LEU A 675 6.27 -17.19 19.50
N ALA A 676 6.64 -17.65 20.70
CA ALA A 676 7.67 -18.66 20.92
C ALA A 676 7.08 -20.05 20.62
N GLN A 677 7.10 -20.44 19.35
CA GLN A 677 6.42 -21.64 18.83
C GLN A 677 7.30 -22.53 17.94
N SER A 678 8.56 -22.16 17.74
CA SER A 678 9.50 -22.91 16.90
C SER A 678 9.98 -24.16 17.63
N PHE A 679 10.07 -25.28 16.93
CA PHE A 679 10.51 -26.52 17.54
C PHE A 679 12.01 -26.51 17.88
N ARG A 680 12.36 -27.02 19.05
CA ARG A 680 13.72 -27.15 19.58
C ARG A 680 13.91 -28.50 20.28
N GLN A 681 14.83 -29.30 19.75
CA GLN A 681 15.12 -30.64 20.27
C GLN A 681 15.74 -30.61 21.66
N ASP A 682 16.58 -29.61 21.96
CA ASP A 682 17.26 -29.47 23.25
C ASP A 682 16.31 -29.17 24.41
N ILE A 683 15.15 -28.56 24.14
CA ILE A 683 14.08 -28.34 25.12
C ILE A 683 13.37 -29.65 25.47
N VAL A 684 13.16 -30.51 24.46
CA VAL A 684 12.61 -31.86 24.65
C VAL A 684 13.57 -32.70 25.48
N ASP A 685 14.86 -32.67 25.14
CA ASP A 685 15.90 -33.44 25.84
C ASP A 685 16.07 -32.98 27.30
N ALA A 686 15.80 -31.69 27.59
CA ALA A 686 15.80 -31.13 28.93
C ALA A 686 14.51 -31.42 29.74
N GLY A 687 13.48 -31.98 29.11
CA GLY A 687 12.20 -32.32 29.76
C GLY A 687 11.35 -31.11 30.16
N LEU A 688 11.51 -29.97 29.47
CA LEU A 688 10.85 -28.70 29.83
C LEU A 688 9.56 -28.41 29.05
N GLY A 689 9.20 -29.24 28.06
CA GLY A 689 8.00 -29.09 27.25
C GLY A 689 7.99 -30.05 26.06
N ASP A 690 7.12 -29.81 25.08
CA ASP A 690 7.02 -30.60 23.84
C ASP A 690 8.04 -30.18 22.76
N GLY A 691 8.87 -29.17 23.06
CA GLY A 691 9.89 -28.62 22.17
C GLY A 691 9.43 -27.39 21.38
N CYS A 692 8.14 -27.06 21.33
CA CYS A 692 7.58 -25.95 20.55
C CYS A 692 7.64 -24.61 21.30
N ALA A 693 8.85 -24.20 21.68
CA ALA A 693 9.08 -23.06 22.56
C ALA A 693 10.18 -22.10 22.08
N GLY A 694 10.76 -22.35 20.90
CA GLY A 694 11.78 -21.50 20.29
C GLY A 694 11.20 -20.31 19.54
N PHE A 695 12.04 -19.31 19.27
CA PHE A 695 11.76 -18.24 18.31
C PHE A 695 13.03 -17.88 17.55
N ASP A 696 12.84 -17.50 16.28
CA ASP A 696 13.89 -17.07 15.37
C ASP A 696 13.30 -16.01 14.44
N LEU A 697 13.63 -14.75 14.70
CA LEU A 697 12.97 -13.60 14.12
C LEU A 697 13.96 -12.80 13.29
N ALA A 698 13.62 -12.54 12.03
CA ALA A 698 14.26 -11.49 11.26
C ALA A 698 13.56 -10.15 11.55
N LEU A 699 14.33 -9.10 11.83
CA LEU A 699 13.75 -7.79 12.11
C LEU A 699 13.25 -7.15 10.79
N PRO A 700 12.02 -6.59 10.77
CA PRO A 700 11.44 -5.98 9.58
C PRO A 700 12.24 -4.75 9.11
N ILE A 701 12.90 -4.06 10.04
CA ILE A 701 13.89 -3.02 9.81
C ILE A 701 15.08 -3.33 10.71
N ALA A 702 16.30 -3.32 10.16
CA ALA A 702 17.50 -3.55 10.96
C ALA A 702 17.77 -2.36 11.91
N LEU A 703 18.24 -2.64 13.12
CA LEU A 703 18.58 -1.64 14.14
C LEU A 703 19.70 -0.69 13.67
N ALA A 704 19.49 0.61 13.87
CA ALA A 704 20.35 1.71 13.41
C ALA A 704 21.85 1.52 13.80
N PRO A 705 22.77 1.41 12.83
CA PRO A 705 24.14 0.93 13.07
C PRO A 705 25.02 1.86 13.89
N ASP A 706 24.68 3.15 13.94
CA ASP A 706 25.43 4.26 14.52
C ASP A 706 25.13 4.49 16.00
N GLN A 707 24.10 3.86 16.56
CA GLN A 707 23.73 3.99 17.97
C GLN A 707 23.68 2.64 18.71
N PRO A 708 23.89 2.65 20.04
CA PRO A 708 23.59 1.50 20.89
C PRO A 708 22.08 1.27 20.95
N HIS A 709 21.67 0.00 21.02
CA HIS A 709 20.28 -0.41 21.24
C HIS A 709 20.17 -1.26 22.49
N GLU A 710 19.05 -1.14 23.20
CA GLU A 710 18.75 -1.92 24.40
C GLU A 710 17.46 -2.70 24.15
N LEU A 711 17.60 -3.99 23.85
CA LEU A 711 16.49 -4.80 23.41
C LEU A 711 15.81 -5.51 24.58
N HIS A 712 14.52 -5.25 24.77
CA HIS A 712 13.69 -5.91 25.78
C HIS A 712 12.81 -6.99 25.14
N ILE A 713 12.74 -8.16 25.75
CA ILE A 713 11.92 -9.30 25.31
C ILE A 713 11.09 -9.76 26.51
N ARG A 714 9.79 -9.53 26.47
CA ARG A 714 8.87 -9.72 27.60
C ARG A 714 7.62 -10.48 27.19
N ARG A 715 6.99 -11.21 28.12
CA ARG A 715 5.70 -11.88 27.88
C ARG A 715 4.56 -10.86 27.85
N VAL A 716 3.72 -10.91 26.80
CA VAL A 716 2.68 -9.90 26.56
C VAL A 716 1.62 -9.86 27.68
N SER A 717 1.30 -11.00 28.28
CA SER A 717 0.20 -11.11 29.25
C SER A 717 0.48 -10.44 30.60
N ASP A 718 1.74 -10.36 31.03
CA ASP A 718 2.13 -9.89 32.36
C ASP A 718 3.44 -9.08 32.39
N HIS A 719 4.02 -8.81 31.22
CA HIS A 719 5.27 -8.10 31.01
C HIS A 719 6.48 -8.73 31.73
N GLN A 720 6.41 -10.03 32.05
CA GLN A 720 7.54 -10.73 32.66
C GLN A 720 8.71 -10.80 31.65
N GLU A 721 9.86 -10.27 32.05
CA GLU A 721 11.07 -10.22 31.22
C GLU A 721 11.69 -11.61 31.04
N LEU A 722 12.14 -11.93 29.83
CA LEU A 722 12.82 -13.18 29.53
C LEU A 722 14.26 -13.17 30.06
N THR A 723 14.78 -14.33 30.48
CA THR A 723 16.16 -14.38 30.96
C THR A 723 17.13 -14.10 29.81
N GLY A 724 18.14 -13.25 30.07
CA GLY A 724 19.04 -12.74 29.03
C GLY A 724 18.57 -11.43 28.39
N SER A 725 17.41 -10.91 28.78
CA SER A 725 16.90 -9.59 28.44
C SER A 725 16.97 -8.63 29.66
N PRO A 726 17.29 -7.33 29.49
CA PRO A 726 17.61 -6.65 28.22
C PRO A 726 18.96 -7.06 27.62
N VAL A 727 19.03 -7.02 26.28
CA VAL A 727 20.27 -7.23 25.51
C VAL A 727 20.77 -5.91 24.94
N LEU A 728 22.00 -5.53 25.30
CA LEU A 728 22.69 -4.37 24.72
C LEU A 728 23.38 -4.73 23.40
N VAL A 729 22.99 -4.05 22.32
CA VAL A 729 23.63 -4.14 21.00
C VAL A 729 24.48 -2.89 20.75
N PRO A 730 25.83 -2.98 20.74
CA PRO A 730 26.70 -1.81 20.65
C PRO A 730 26.77 -1.21 19.23
N PRO A 731 27.04 0.11 19.08
CA PRO A 731 27.24 0.77 17.79
C PRO A 731 28.41 0.15 16.99
N LEU A 732 28.29 0.08 15.67
CA LEU A 732 29.33 -0.45 14.80
C LEU A 732 30.50 0.54 14.66
N SER A 733 31.74 0.08 14.89
CA SER A 733 32.93 0.95 14.95
C SER A 733 33.86 0.86 13.73
N THR A 734 33.52 0.12 12.66
CA THR A 734 34.38 0.00 11.47
C THR A 734 33.61 -0.15 10.14
N PHE A 735 33.68 0.91 9.31
CA PHE A 735 33.58 0.94 7.84
C PHE A 735 32.64 -0.09 7.15
N GLY A 736 31.34 0.05 7.40
CA GLY A 736 30.24 -0.55 6.61
C GLY A 736 29.76 0.33 5.44
N ASP A 737 30.54 1.35 5.07
CA ASP A 737 30.14 2.56 4.31
C ASP A 737 29.88 2.38 2.80
N ALA A 738 29.44 1.21 2.35
CA ALA A 738 28.94 1.05 0.97
C ALA A 738 27.54 0.40 0.90
N ARG A 739 27.09 -0.22 1.99
CA ARG A 739 25.77 -0.86 2.07
C ARG A 739 24.68 0.17 2.39
N ASP A 740 24.97 1.12 3.28
CA ASP A 740 24.02 2.17 3.68
C ASP A 740 23.80 3.23 2.60
N ALA A 741 24.76 3.46 1.70
CA ALA A 741 24.56 4.39 0.59
C ALA A 741 23.55 3.85 -0.44
N LEU A 742 23.51 2.53 -0.65
CA LEU A 742 22.53 1.92 -1.55
C LEU A 742 21.16 1.86 -0.88
N SER A 743 21.07 1.39 0.37
CA SER A 743 19.82 1.35 1.15
C SER A 743 19.16 2.73 1.24
N ARG A 744 19.92 3.79 1.52
CA ARG A 744 19.41 5.17 1.58
C ARG A 744 18.96 5.70 0.21
N ILE A 745 19.59 5.32 -0.91
CA ILE A 745 19.13 5.69 -2.26
C ILE A 745 17.84 4.94 -2.62
N THR A 746 17.69 3.69 -2.19
CA THR A 746 16.42 2.94 -2.30
C THR A 746 15.32 3.56 -1.45
N GLU A 747 15.59 3.92 -0.20
CA GLU A 747 14.58 4.46 0.72
C GLU A 747 14.17 5.89 0.35
N ILE A 748 15.12 6.75 -0.04
CA ILE A 748 14.82 8.09 -0.55
C ILE A 748 14.10 8.01 -1.91
N GLY A 749 14.39 6.99 -2.73
CA GLY A 749 13.69 6.75 -4.00
C GLY A 749 12.30 6.13 -3.86
N LEU A 750 12.06 5.27 -2.87
CA LEU A 750 10.75 4.63 -2.63
C LEU A 750 9.76 5.56 -1.92
N ALA A 751 10.23 6.51 -1.11
CA ALA A 751 9.38 7.54 -0.52
C ALA A 751 9.05 8.68 -1.50
N ALA A 752 9.84 8.83 -2.58
CA ALA A 752 9.71 9.94 -3.54
C ALA A 752 9.06 9.57 -4.90
N ALA A 753 8.89 8.29 -5.23
CA ALA A 753 8.25 7.87 -6.47
C ALA A 753 6.77 7.55 -6.24
N ALA A 754 5.89 8.47 -6.64
CA ALA A 754 4.44 8.29 -6.52
C ALA A 754 3.88 7.33 -7.59
N THR A 755 4.64 7.07 -8.66
CA THR A 755 4.23 6.17 -9.75
C THR A 755 5.37 5.26 -10.27
N VAL A 756 5.00 4.13 -10.90
CA VAL A 756 5.94 3.17 -11.51
C VAL A 756 6.84 3.82 -12.57
N THR A 757 6.33 4.85 -13.27
CA THR A 757 7.02 5.56 -14.35
C THR A 757 8.15 6.47 -13.86
N GLU A 758 7.96 7.15 -12.72
CA GLU A 758 9.00 7.99 -12.10
C GLU A 758 10.16 7.14 -11.57
N PHE A 759 9.84 5.96 -11.05
CA PHE A 759 10.84 4.98 -10.66
C PHE A 759 11.58 4.41 -11.88
N ASP A 760 10.90 4.07 -12.97
CA ASP A 760 11.55 3.60 -14.20
C ASP A 760 12.48 4.66 -14.81
N ALA A 761 12.13 5.94 -14.72
CA ALA A 761 13.00 7.05 -15.14
C ALA A 761 14.23 7.19 -14.23
N MET A 762 14.04 7.20 -12.91
CA MET A 762 15.14 7.25 -11.92
C MET A 762 16.05 6.02 -12.02
N LEU A 763 15.48 4.84 -12.26
CA LEU A 763 16.21 3.58 -12.42
C LEU A 763 16.94 3.55 -13.77
N ASN A 764 16.38 4.13 -14.84
CA ASN A 764 17.07 4.30 -16.11
C ASN A 764 18.22 5.31 -16.02
N ASP A 765 18.09 6.38 -15.25
CA ASP A 765 19.16 7.34 -14.96
C ASP A 765 20.26 6.71 -14.10
N LEU A 766 19.90 5.94 -13.07
CA LEU A 766 20.86 5.18 -12.27
C LEU A 766 21.56 4.10 -13.12
N THR A 767 20.81 3.45 -14.01
CA THR A 767 21.33 2.43 -14.93
C THR A 767 22.25 3.06 -15.98
N GLN A 768 21.93 4.23 -16.55
CA GLN A 768 22.82 4.99 -17.43
C GLN A 768 24.06 5.48 -16.67
N ALA A 769 23.92 5.96 -15.43
CA ALA A 769 25.04 6.35 -14.58
C ALA A 769 25.97 5.16 -14.31
N MET A 770 25.41 3.99 -13.97
CA MET A 770 26.14 2.74 -13.75
C MET A 770 26.77 2.18 -15.05
N GLN A 771 26.08 2.28 -16.18
CA GLN A 771 26.61 1.95 -17.51
C GLN A 771 27.75 2.88 -17.90
N SER A 772 27.69 4.17 -17.56
CA SER A 772 28.77 5.15 -17.77
C SER A 772 30.01 4.86 -16.90
N VAL A 773 29.81 4.32 -15.69
CA VAL A 773 30.88 3.82 -14.81
C VAL A 773 31.48 2.51 -15.35
N ARG A 774 30.65 1.60 -15.91
CA ARG A 774 31.08 0.41 -16.68
C ARG A 774 31.92 0.80 -17.89
N GLY A 775 31.52 1.82 -18.63
CA GLY A 775 32.24 2.35 -19.80
C GLY A 775 33.58 3.02 -19.48
N ARG A 776 33.65 3.80 -18.39
CA ARG A 776 34.90 4.45 -17.93
C ARG A 776 35.92 3.46 -17.37
N ARG A 777 35.49 2.39 -16.70
CA ARG A 777 36.40 1.34 -16.17
C ARG A 777 36.91 0.37 -17.23
N MET A 778 36.13 0.05 -18.27
CA MET A 778 36.65 -0.73 -19.39
C MET A 778 37.72 0.03 -20.20
N ARG A 779 37.65 1.37 -20.27
CA ARG A 779 38.73 2.19 -20.86
C ARG A 779 39.98 2.27 -19.96
N ALA A 780 39.83 2.15 -18.64
CA ALA A 780 40.97 2.06 -17.71
C ALA A 780 41.62 0.67 -17.65
N ALA A 781 40.88 -0.40 -18.00
CA ALA A 781 41.40 -1.76 -18.15
C ALA A 781 42.18 -1.99 -19.46
N ALA A 782 42.19 -1.01 -20.37
CA ALA A 782 43.02 -0.99 -21.57
C ALA A 782 44.38 -0.32 -21.29
N SER A 783 45.14 -0.85 -20.33
CA SER A 783 46.56 -0.55 -20.15
C SER A 783 47.37 -1.82 -20.44
N PRO A 784 48.48 -1.79 -21.18
CA PRO A 784 49.11 -2.97 -21.79
C PRO A 784 49.88 -3.89 -20.80
N ALA A 785 49.44 -3.99 -19.55
CA ALA A 785 50.15 -4.70 -18.47
C ALA A 785 49.52 -6.03 -18.00
N SER A 786 48.57 -6.64 -18.73
CA SER A 786 48.03 -7.98 -18.38
C SER A 786 48.22 -9.05 -19.45
N ARG A 787 49.27 -8.93 -20.28
CA ARG A 787 49.81 -10.09 -21.03
C ARG A 787 50.61 -10.99 -20.08
N ASN A 788 49.92 -11.69 -19.20
CA ASN A 788 50.41 -12.89 -18.50
C ASN A 788 49.23 -13.64 -17.84
N ALA A 789 48.16 -13.91 -18.59
CA ALA A 789 47.23 -14.95 -18.20
C ALA A 789 47.95 -16.30 -18.41
N ARG A 790 48.50 -16.87 -17.34
CA ARG A 790 48.94 -18.27 -17.34
C ARG A 790 47.75 -19.15 -17.76
N PRO A 791 47.93 -20.17 -18.61
CA PRO A 791 46.87 -21.13 -18.89
C PRO A 791 46.48 -21.81 -17.57
N ARG A 792 45.27 -21.57 -17.06
CA ARG A 792 44.75 -22.27 -15.88
C ARG A 792 44.34 -23.68 -16.33
N HIS A 793 45.22 -24.65 -16.11
CA HIS A 793 44.87 -26.07 -16.13
C HIS A 793 44.07 -26.37 -14.85
N GLY A 794 42.74 -26.29 -14.91
CA GLY A 794 41.83 -26.57 -13.80
C GLY A 794 40.37 -26.34 -14.17
N SER A 795 39.44 -27.11 -13.60
CA SER A 795 37.99 -27.00 -13.79
C SER A 795 37.46 -25.60 -13.41
N ARG A 796 36.46 -25.10 -14.13
CA ARG A 796 35.80 -23.81 -13.83
C ARG A 796 35.21 -23.84 -12.43
N ARG A 797 35.22 -22.75 -11.66
CA ARG A 797 34.69 -22.74 -10.28
C ARG A 797 33.38 -21.97 -10.19
N ALA A 798 32.41 -22.51 -9.47
CA ALA A 798 31.12 -21.89 -9.21
C ALA A 798 30.87 -21.78 -7.70
N LEU A 799 30.58 -20.57 -7.22
CA LEU A 799 30.10 -20.34 -5.85
C LEU A 799 28.59 -20.22 -5.84
N VAL A 800 27.92 -21.00 -5.00
CA VAL A 800 26.47 -21.01 -4.82
C VAL A 800 26.14 -20.51 -3.42
N ILE A 801 25.24 -19.53 -3.34
CA ILE A 801 24.86 -18.86 -2.10
C ILE A 801 23.35 -19.00 -1.91
N ASP A 802 22.94 -19.49 -0.74
CA ASP A 802 21.54 -19.60 -0.30
C ASP A 802 21.44 -19.32 1.21
N ASP A 803 20.22 -19.14 1.72
CA ASP A 803 19.99 -18.73 3.12
C ASP A 803 20.55 -19.75 4.12
N THR A 804 20.36 -21.04 3.82
CA THR A 804 20.66 -22.20 4.67
C THR A 804 21.09 -23.39 3.81
N LEU A 805 21.64 -24.43 4.43
CA LEU A 805 21.92 -25.69 3.71
C LEU A 805 20.61 -26.25 3.09
N PRO A 806 20.61 -26.63 1.79
CA PRO A 806 19.41 -27.11 1.14
C PRO A 806 19.02 -28.52 1.61
N ASP A 807 17.74 -28.70 1.96
CA ASP A 807 17.12 -29.99 2.29
C ASP A 807 16.00 -30.30 1.29
N ALA A 808 16.13 -31.42 0.57
CA ALA A 808 15.17 -31.89 -0.43
C ALA A 808 13.76 -32.14 0.13
N ARG A 809 13.64 -32.35 1.46
CA ARG A 809 12.37 -32.60 2.15
C ARG A 809 11.63 -31.32 2.55
N ARG A 810 12.31 -30.17 2.51
CA ARG A 810 11.78 -28.92 3.08
C ARG A 810 10.89 -28.16 2.11
N ASP A 811 11.40 -27.86 0.91
CA ASP A 811 10.74 -26.97 -0.04
C ASP A 811 11.23 -27.15 -1.49
N ALA A 812 10.44 -26.66 -2.45
CA ALA A 812 10.75 -26.75 -3.87
C ALA A 812 12.02 -25.98 -4.26
N GLY A 813 12.32 -24.86 -3.58
CA GLY A 813 13.55 -24.09 -3.84
C GLY A 813 14.81 -24.87 -3.48
N SER A 814 14.76 -25.64 -2.39
CA SER A 814 15.83 -26.56 -1.98
C SER A 814 16.05 -27.67 -3.01
N ASN A 815 14.96 -28.21 -3.60
CA ASN A 815 15.07 -29.18 -4.70
C ASN A 815 15.65 -28.55 -5.99
N ALA A 816 15.23 -27.32 -6.31
CA ALA A 816 15.73 -26.60 -7.46
C ALA A 816 17.23 -26.32 -7.37
N ILE A 817 17.72 -25.78 -6.25
CA ILE A 817 19.14 -25.49 -6.08
C ILE A 817 20.01 -26.75 -6.05
N LEU A 818 19.53 -27.86 -5.46
CA LEU A 818 20.23 -29.15 -5.50
C LEU A 818 20.36 -29.68 -6.94
N SER A 819 19.28 -29.61 -7.72
CA SER A 819 19.29 -29.98 -9.13
C SER A 819 20.25 -29.11 -9.94
N HIS A 820 20.21 -27.79 -9.73
CA HIS A 820 21.08 -26.86 -10.45
C HIS A 820 22.56 -27.09 -10.09
N MET A 821 22.91 -27.32 -8.83
CA MET A 821 24.28 -27.67 -8.43
C MET A 821 24.77 -28.97 -9.11
N ALA A 822 23.91 -30.00 -9.20
CA ALA A 822 24.24 -31.22 -9.92
C ALA A 822 24.47 -30.96 -11.42
N SER A 823 23.64 -30.12 -12.04
CA SER A 823 23.78 -29.71 -13.44
C SER A 823 25.05 -28.89 -13.68
N LEU A 824 25.40 -27.94 -12.81
CA LEU A 824 26.67 -27.19 -12.87
C LEU A 824 27.88 -28.12 -12.86
N ARG A 825 27.86 -29.18 -12.04
CA ARG A 825 28.94 -30.19 -12.04
C ARG A 825 29.03 -30.92 -13.37
N ARG A 826 27.89 -31.33 -13.96
CA ARG A 826 27.85 -31.95 -15.29
C ARG A 826 28.34 -31.01 -16.39
N LEU A 827 28.15 -29.71 -16.23
CA LEU A 827 28.69 -28.64 -17.09
C LEU A 827 30.19 -28.35 -16.85
N GLY A 828 30.85 -29.09 -15.97
CA GLY A 828 32.29 -29.00 -15.72
C GLY A 828 32.71 -27.93 -14.71
N PHE A 829 31.78 -27.47 -13.86
CA PHE A 829 32.12 -26.61 -12.72
C PHE A 829 32.50 -27.43 -11.48
N GLN A 830 33.54 -27.01 -10.78
CA GLN A 830 33.75 -27.32 -9.38
C GLN A 830 32.83 -26.42 -8.55
N VAL A 831 31.83 -27.04 -7.91
CA VAL A 831 30.76 -26.32 -7.20
C VAL A 831 31.11 -26.21 -5.72
N GLU A 832 31.01 -24.99 -5.22
CA GLU A 832 31.19 -24.63 -3.83
C GLU A 832 29.91 -23.99 -3.32
N PHE A 833 29.52 -24.27 -2.09
CA PHE A 833 28.30 -23.79 -1.47
C PHE A 833 28.64 -23.05 -0.17
N VAL A 834 28.00 -21.91 0.07
CA VAL A 834 28.09 -21.20 1.35
C VAL A 834 26.69 -20.76 1.80
N PRO A 835 26.27 -21.10 3.03
CA PRO A 835 25.02 -20.61 3.58
C PRO A 835 25.19 -19.18 4.14
N ALA A 836 24.22 -18.29 3.89
CA ALA A 836 24.21 -16.94 4.44
C ALA A 836 23.97 -16.92 5.96
N THR A 837 23.17 -17.86 6.47
CA THR A 837 23.05 -18.15 7.90
C THR A 837 24.02 -19.28 8.27
N PRO A 838 25.08 -19.02 9.05
CA PRO A 838 25.99 -20.07 9.49
C PRO A 838 25.25 -21.07 10.38
N ALA A 839 25.04 -22.29 9.88
CA ALA A 839 24.44 -23.38 10.62
C ALA A 839 25.27 -24.65 10.40
N ILE A 840 25.51 -25.41 11.49
CA ILE A 840 26.23 -26.67 11.43
C ILE A 840 25.20 -27.81 11.40
N ASP A 841 24.87 -28.29 10.21
CA ASP A 841 24.18 -29.57 10.03
C ASP A 841 25.14 -30.58 9.39
N ALA A 842 25.67 -31.49 10.21
CA ALA A 842 26.64 -32.48 9.76
C ALA A 842 26.05 -33.44 8.72
N THR A 843 24.75 -33.74 8.81
CA THR A 843 24.06 -34.67 7.90
C THR A 843 23.89 -34.05 6.52
N LEU A 844 23.37 -32.81 6.45
CA LEU A 844 23.21 -32.09 5.19
C LEU A 844 24.56 -31.73 4.57
N THR A 845 25.53 -31.34 5.39
CA THR A 845 26.92 -31.07 4.92
C THR A 845 27.55 -32.33 4.31
N ALA A 846 27.41 -33.49 4.98
CA ALA A 846 27.87 -34.77 4.45
C ALA A 846 27.13 -35.14 3.15
N ALA A 847 25.82 -34.89 3.08
CA ALA A 847 25.01 -35.16 1.89
C ALA A 847 25.44 -34.32 0.67
N LEU A 848 25.81 -33.05 0.86
CA LEU A 848 26.37 -32.19 -0.18
C LEU A 848 27.79 -32.62 -0.57
N THR A 849 28.62 -32.95 0.42
CA THR A 849 30.00 -33.41 0.21
C THR A 849 30.03 -34.73 -0.58
N ALA A 850 29.12 -35.66 -0.27
CA ALA A 850 28.94 -36.90 -1.02
C ALA A 850 28.53 -36.66 -2.48
N ARG A 851 27.87 -35.52 -2.77
CA ARG A 851 27.57 -35.05 -4.13
C ARG A 851 28.71 -34.26 -4.76
N GLY A 852 29.91 -34.25 -4.16
CA GLY A 852 31.09 -33.56 -4.68
C GLY A 852 31.00 -32.04 -4.65
N ILE A 853 30.21 -31.48 -3.73
CA ILE A 853 30.07 -30.05 -3.48
C ILE A 853 30.94 -29.70 -2.27
N LEU A 854 31.80 -28.69 -2.41
CA LEU A 854 32.57 -28.16 -1.28
C LEU A 854 31.67 -27.21 -0.48
N VAL A 855 31.49 -27.46 0.82
CA VAL A 855 30.68 -26.60 1.69
C VAL A 855 31.60 -25.70 2.53
N HIS A 856 31.43 -24.39 2.41
CA HIS A 856 32.08 -23.41 3.28
C HIS A 856 31.28 -23.26 4.57
N GLY A 857 31.96 -23.32 5.72
CA GLY A 857 31.33 -23.20 7.02
C GLY A 857 32.34 -23.22 8.16
N LEU A 858 31.82 -23.12 9.39
CA LEU A 858 32.64 -23.09 10.60
C LEU A 858 33.46 -24.37 10.78
N PRO A 859 34.70 -24.28 11.33
CA PRO A 859 35.36 -23.06 11.80
C PRO A 859 36.17 -22.32 10.72
N ALA A 860 36.28 -22.88 9.51
CA ALA A 860 37.21 -22.41 8.49
C ALA A 860 36.75 -21.11 7.80
N VAL A 861 35.44 -20.92 7.67
CA VAL A 861 34.83 -19.71 7.10
C VAL A 861 33.58 -19.35 7.89
N SER A 862 33.53 -18.09 8.35
CA SER A 862 32.43 -17.58 9.19
C SER A 862 31.29 -16.95 8.41
N THR A 863 31.53 -16.42 7.20
CA THR A 863 30.56 -15.60 6.47
C THR A 863 30.70 -15.71 4.94
N VAL A 864 29.64 -15.38 4.20
CA VAL A 864 29.64 -15.30 2.72
C VAL A 864 30.64 -14.24 2.24
N GLU A 865 30.74 -13.14 2.98
CA GLU A 865 31.61 -12.01 2.69
C GLU A 865 33.09 -12.41 2.73
N ASP A 866 33.47 -13.32 3.64
CA ASP A 866 34.83 -13.87 3.70
C ASP A 866 35.15 -14.70 2.45
N VAL A 867 34.21 -15.53 1.98
CA VAL A 867 34.37 -16.30 0.74
C VAL A 867 34.51 -15.38 -0.47
N LEU A 868 33.67 -14.35 -0.57
CA LEU A 868 33.70 -13.41 -1.69
C LEU A 868 34.99 -12.55 -1.68
N ARG A 869 35.41 -12.07 -0.50
CA ARG A 869 36.66 -11.29 -0.36
C ARG A 869 37.90 -12.14 -0.64
N GLY A 870 37.92 -13.39 -0.15
CA GLY A 870 39.01 -14.34 -0.37
C GLY A 870 39.04 -14.93 -1.78
N GLY A 871 37.90 -14.97 -2.47
CA GLY A 871 37.73 -15.60 -3.78
C GLY A 871 38.39 -14.88 -4.95
N GLY A 872 38.53 -13.55 -4.90
CA GLY A 872 39.23 -12.76 -5.93
C GLY A 872 38.82 -13.12 -7.38
N THR A 873 39.79 -13.50 -8.21
CA THR A 873 39.58 -13.91 -9.62
C THR A 873 39.33 -15.41 -9.79
N ASP A 874 39.01 -16.13 -8.73
CA ASP A 874 39.02 -17.60 -8.76
C ASP A 874 37.66 -18.23 -9.07
N TYR A 875 36.57 -17.46 -9.00
CA TYR A 875 35.25 -17.91 -9.42
C TYR A 875 34.93 -17.47 -10.85
N ASP A 876 34.43 -18.41 -11.67
CA ASP A 876 33.90 -18.14 -13.00
C ASP A 876 32.39 -17.85 -12.95
N LEU A 877 31.71 -18.34 -11.93
CA LEU A 877 30.27 -18.20 -11.71
C LEU A 877 29.98 -17.93 -10.23
N ILE A 878 29.11 -16.96 -9.97
CA ILE A 878 28.47 -16.76 -8.66
C ILE A 878 26.96 -16.88 -8.87
N TYR A 879 26.35 -17.83 -8.18
CA TYR A 879 24.94 -18.16 -8.23
C TYR A 879 24.28 -17.73 -6.92
N LEU A 880 23.38 -16.76 -7.00
CA LEU A 880 22.63 -16.21 -5.88
C LEU A 880 21.21 -16.79 -5.94
N HIS A 881 20.80 -17.52 -4.91
CA HIS A 881 19.45 -18.06 -4.80
C HIS A 881 18.60 -17.21 -3.86
N ARG A 882 17.37 -16.86 -4.26
CA ARG A 882 16.42 -16.02 -3.49
C ARG A 882 16.82 -14.55 -3.36
N LEU A 883 15.80 -13.70 -3.17
CA LEU A 883 15.95 -12.24 -3.13
C LEU A 883 16.92 -11.77 -2.06
N ALA A 884 16.83 -12.31 -0.84
CA ALA A 884 17.67 -11.87 0.28
C ALA A 884 19.18 -11.98 -0.04
N ASN A 885 19.60 -13.07 -0.69
CA ASN A 885 21.00 -13.26 -1.09
C ASN A 885 21.39 -12.38 -2.28
N ALA A 886 20.46 -12.19 -3.23
CA ALA A 886 20.72 -11.33 -4.38
C ALA A 886 20.92 -9.86 -3.97
N GLU A 887 20.05 -9.36 -3.10
CA GLU A 887 20.11 -8.02 -2.53
C GLU A 887 21.36 -7.81 -1.68
N ALA A 888 21.69 -8.78 -0.81
CA ALA A 888 22.84 -8.67 0.08
C ALA A 888 24.20 -8.76 -0.66
N TYR A 889 24.33 -9.64 -1.65
CA TYR A 889 25.65 -10.06 -2.13
C TYR A 889 25.96 -9.72 -3.58
N ALA A 890 25.00 -9.32 -4.43
CA ALA A 890 25.28 -9.05 -5.84
C ALA A 890 26.31 -7.93 -6.05
N GLY A 891 26.20 -6.83 -5.30
CA GLY A 891 27.17 -5.73 -5.36
C GLY A 891 28.57 -6.13 -4.90
N MET A 892 28.67 -6.93 -3.83
CA MET A 892 29.94 -7.44 -3.31
C MET A 892 30.59 -8.44 -4.27
N ALA A 893 29.81 -9.39 -4.78
CA ALA A 893 30.25 -10.33 -5.81
C ALA A 893 30.82 -9.60 -7.02
N ARG A 894 30.14 -8.53 -7.48
CA ARG A 894 30.64 -7.72 -8.60
C ARG A 894 31.95 -6.99 -8.27
N ARG A 895 32.11 -6.53 -7.02
CA ARG A 895 33.30 -5.80 -6.56
C ARG A 895 34.51 -6.72 -6.41
N HIS A 896 34.34 -7.88 -5.77
CA HIS A 896 35.44 -8.76 -5.39
C HIS A 896 35.74 -9.86 -6.42
N CYS A 897 34.73 -10.26 -7.19
CA CYS A 897 34.85 -11.25 -8.26
C CYS A 897 34.40 -10.66 -9.62
N PRO A 898 35.06 -9.61 -10.13
CA PRO A 898 34.59 -8.82 -11.27
C PRO A 898 34.52 -9.61 -12.61
N HIS A 899 35.22 -10.75 -12.69
CA HIS A 899 35.22 -11.62 -13.85
C HIS A 899 34.18 -12.75 -13.78
N ALA A 900 33.64 -13.03 -12.59
CA ALA A 900 32.63 -14.05 -12.43
C ALA A 900 31.34 -13.61 -13.12
N ARG A 901 30.68 -14.54 -13.81
CA ARG A 901 29.30 -14.35 -14.25
C ARG A 901 28.42 -14.39 -13.01
N LEU A 902 27.59 -13.39 -12.84
CA LEU A 902 26.66 -13.29 -11.72
C LEU A 902 25.27 -13.70 -12.16
N VAL A 903 24.69 -14.69 -11.50
CA VAL A 903 23.35 -15.20 -11.81
C VAL A 903 22.49 -15.10 -10.57
N TYR A 904 21.27 -14.57 -10.72
CA TYR A 904 20.25 -14.57 -9.68
C TYR A 904 19.14 -15.54 -10.07
N ALA A 905 18.92 -16.57 -9.27
CA ALA A 905 17.79 -17.48 -9.42
C ALA A 905 16.68 -17.14 -8.42
N VAL A 906 15.52 -16.75 -8.95
CA VAL A 906 14.33 -16.51 -8.13
C VAL A 906 13.72 -17.85 -7.73
N ALA A 907 13.29 -17.98 -6.47
CA ALA A 907 12.51 -19.14 -6.04
C ALA A 907 11.06 -19.02 -6.55
N ASP A 908 10.46 -17.85 -6.32
CA ASP A 908 9.23 -17.35 -6.89
C ASP A 908 9.33 -15.81 -6.99
N LEU A 909 8.48 -15.18 -7.81
CA LEU A 909 8.26 -13.74 -7.71
C LEU A 909 7.45 -13.44 -6.44
N HIS A 910 8.12 -13.31 -5.30
CA HIS A 910 7.49 -13.14 -3.99
C HIS A 910 6.48 -11.98 -3.98
N TRP A 911 6.83 -10.85 -4.58
CA TRP A 911 5.94 -9.69 -4.69
C TRP A 911 4.66 -9.99 -5.47
N LEU A 912 4.70 -10.85 -6.49
CA LEU A 912 3.53 -11.25 -7.27
C LEU A 912 2.59 -12.11 -6.43
N ARG A 913 3.16 -13.04 -5.66
CA ARG A 913 2.39 -13.85 -4.71
C ARG A 913 1.71 -12.97 -3.66
N LEU A 914 2.44 -12.02 -3.09
CA LEU A 914 1.93 -11.12 -2.05
C LEU A 914 0.85 -10.16 -2.59
N ALA A 915 1.03 -9.64 -3.81
CA ALA A 915 0.00 -8.82 -4.48
C ALA A 915 -1.30 -9.60 -4.74
N ARG A 916 -1.18 -10.87 -5.17
CA ARG A 916 -2.34 -11.75 -5.38
C ARG A 916 -3.03 -12.08 -4.06
N GLN A 917 -2.28 -12.28 -2.98
CA GLN A 917 -2.82 -12.45 -1.64
C GLN A 917 -3.58 -11.19 -1.20
N ALA A 918 -2.98 -10.01 -1.33
CA ALA A 918 -3.59 -8.73 -0.99
C ALA A 918 -4.92 -8.51 -1.71
N ALA A 919 -5.00 -8.87 -3.00
CA ALA A 919 -6.22 -8.78 -3.79
C ALA A 919 -7.31 -9.77 -3.32
N LEU A 920 -6.92 -10.99 -2.95
CA LEU A 920 -7.85 -12.01 -2.45
C LEU A 920 -8.40 -11.66 -1.06
N GLU A 921 -7.53 -11.23 -0.16
CA GLU A 921 -7.86 -10.91 1.24
C GLU A 921 -8.43 -9.49 1.41
N GLN A 922 -8.38 -8.66 0.36
CA GLN A 922 -8.73 -7.24 0.39
C GLN A 922 -7.96 -6.47 1.47
N TRP A 923 -6.65 -6.73 1.57
CA TRP A 923 -5.78 -6.17 2.61
C TRP A 923 -4.75 -5.18 2.02
N PRO A 924 -5.01 -3.84 2.11
CA PRO A 924 -4.16 -2.83 1.46
C PRO A 924 -2.70 -2.83 1.92
N ALA A 925 -2.42 -3.12 3.19
CA ALA A 925 -1.07 -3.17 3.72
C ALA A 925 -0.18 -4.23 3.02
N LEU A 926 -0.76 -5.38 2.62
CA LEU A 926 -0.05 -6.39 1.84
C LEU A 926 0.26 -5.91 0.40
N ALA A 927 -0.58 -5.05 -0.17
CA ALA A 927 -0.33 -4.45 -1.48
C ALA A 927 0.87 -3.51 -1.43
N ASP A 928 1.05 -2.74 -0.34
CA ASP A 928 2.20 -1.87 -0.14
C ASP A 928 3.50 -2.66 0.04
N GLN A 929 3.44 -3.73 0.84
CA GLN A 929 4.56 -4.67 0.97
C GLN A 929 4.93 -5.31 -0.37
N ALA A 930 3.93 -5.69 -1.18
CA ALA A 930 4.17 -6.23 -2.52
C ALA A 930 4.85 -5.22 -3.44
N ARG A 931 4.44 -3.95 -3.41
CA ARG A 931 5.09 -2.86 -4.18
C ARG A 931 6.55 -2.66 -3.74
N SER A 932 6.82 -2.65 -2.45
CA SER A 932 8.18 -2.52 -1.90
C SER A 932 9.08 -3.70 -2.28
N LEU A 933 8.58 -4.93 -2.15
CA LEU A 933 9.31 -6.14 -2.56
C LEU A 933 9.60 -6.17 -4.05
N ARG A 934 8.64 -5.77 -4.90
CA ARG A 934 8.85 -5.67 -6.36
C ARG A 934 10.02 -4.76 -6.67
N MET A 935 10.15 -3.65 -5.94
CA MET A 935 11.22 -2.69 -6.11
C MET A 935 12.60 -3.28 -5.83
N ARG A 936 12.74 -3.91 -4.67
CA ARG A 936 13.99 -4.55 -4.22
C ARG A 936 14.42 -5.66 -5.18
N ASP A 937 13.45 -6.47 -5.62
CA ASP A 937 13.68 -7.56 -6.57
C ASP A 937 14.17 -7.04 -7.93
N PHE A 938 13.55 -5.98 -8.46
CA PHE A 938 13.97 -5.37 -9.73
C PHE A 938 15.38 -4.78 -9.64
N MET A 939 15.72 -4.14 -8.52
CA MET A 939 17.08 -3.63 -8.30
C MET A 939 18.11 -4.76 -8.25
N ALA A 940 17.82 -5.85 -7.55
CA ALA A 940 18.69 -7.02 -7.49
C ALA A 940 18.89 -7.64 -8.89
N MET A 941 17.83 -7.76 -9.69
CA MET A 941 17.89 -8.27 -11.06
C MET A 941 18.77 -7.43 -11.98
N ARG A 942 18.79 -6.10 -11.81
CA ARG A 942 19.66 -5.21 -12.61
C ARG A 942 21.15 -5.30 -12.26
N MET A 943 21.50 -5.85 -11.09
CA MET A 943 22.91 -6.00 -10.67
C MET A 943 23.60 -7.26 -11.25
N VAL A 944 22.83 -8.22 -11.74
CA VAL A 944 23.33 -9.52 -12.20
C VAL A 944 23.45 -9.61 -13.74
N ASP A 945 24.15 -10.64 -14.24
CA ASP A 945 24.35 -10.87 -15.67
C ASP A 945 23.23 -11.72 -16.30
N ALA A 946 22.50 -12.48 -15.49
CA ALA A 946 21.29 -13.20 -15.89
C ALA A 946 20.39 -13.49 -14.69
N VAL A 947 19.09 -13.55 -14.98
CA VAL A 947 18.06 -13.99 -14.04
C VAL A 947 17.56 -15.35 -14.47
N ILE A 948 17.48 -16.29 -13.52
CA ILE A 948 16.84 -17.59 -13.72
C ILE A 948 15.45 -17.54 -13.09
N THR A 949 14.43 -17.84 -13.89
CA THR A 949 13.09 -18.20 -13.39
C THR A 949 12.83 -19.68 -13.65
N HIS A 950 11.89 -20.26 -12.92
CA HIS A 950 11.42 -21.61 -13.20
C HIS A 950 10.15 -21.61 -14.06
N SER A 951 9.37 -20.53 -13.99
CA SER A 951 8.13 -20.38 -14.76
C SER A 951 8.34 -19.55 -16.04
N PRO A 952 7.80 -20.00 -17.19
CA PRO A 952 7.73 -19.18 -18.39
C PRO A 952 6.78 -17.98 -18.20
N VAL A 953 5.77 -18.09 -17.34
CA VAL A 953 4.86 -16.98 -17.00
C VAL A 953 5.64 -15.89 -16.25
N GLU A 954 6.43 -16.26 -15.25
CA GLU A 954 7.27 -15.30 -14.52
C GLU A 954 8.29 -14.64 -15.44
N ARG A 955 8.91 -15.39 -16.37
CA ARG A 955 9.79 -14.81 -17.39
C ARG A 955 9.07 -13.74 -18.21
N ASN A 956 7.84 -14.01 -18.67
CA ASN A 956 7.09 -13.07 -19.48
C ASN A 956 6.69 -11.83 -18.68
N ILE A 957 6.32 -11.99 -17.41
CA ILE A 957 6.04 -10.86 -16.50
C ILE A 957 7.28 -9.99 -16.33
N LEU A 958 8.44 -10.60 -16.09
CA LEU A 958 9.70 -9.88 -15.96
C LEU A 958 10.10 -9.18 -17.26
N LEU A 959 10.00 -9.83 -18.42
CA LEU A 959 10.37 -9.24 -19.70
C LEU A 959 9.38 -8.17 -20.18
N ALA A 960 8.13 -8.22 -19.74
CA ALA A 960 7.17 -7.14 -19.98
C ALA A 960 7.52 -5.88 -19.17
N ALA A 961 8.04 -6.06 -17.95
CA ALA A 961 8.45 -4.95 -17.08
C ALA A 961 9.88 -4.45 -17.37
N MET A 962 10.81 -5.35 -17.70
CA MET A 962 12.23 -5.08 -17.93
C MET A 962 12.73 -5.87 -19.16
N PRO A 963 12.46 -5.38 -20.38
CA PRO A 963 12.81 -6.07 -21.63
C PRO A 963 14.31 -6.31 -21.83
N GLU A 964 15.16 -5.55 -21.13
CA GLU A 964 16.62 -5.61 -21.18
C GLU A 964 17.22 -6.79 -20.40
N LEU A 965 16.45 -7.42 -19.50
CA LEU A 965 16.97 -8.49 -18.66
C LEU A 965 17.26 -9.76 -19.45
N ALA A 966 18.41 -10.36 -19.17
CA ALA A 966 18.74 -11.70 -19.64
C ALA A 966 18.04 -12.76 -18.77
N VAL A 967 16.74 -12.97 -18.98
CA VAL A 967 15.94 -13.96 -18.24
C VAL A 967 15.96 -15.32 -18.94
N GLN A 968 16.38 -16.37 -18.24
CA GLN A 968 16.30 -17.76 -18.70
C GLN A 968 15.32 -18.56 -17.83
N VAL A 969 14.48 -19.36 -18.48
CA VAL A 969 13.65 -20.37 -17.79
C VAL A 969 14.50 -21.61 -17.64
N VAL A 970 14.80 -22.00 -16.40
CA VAL A 970 15.55 -23.21 -16.09
C VAL A 970 14.68 -24.08 -15.18
N PRO A 971 14.16 -25.24 -15.65
CA PRO A 971 13.44 -26.16 -14.77
C PRO A 971 14.43 -26.85 -13.82
N TRP A 972 13.91 -27.53 -12.80
CA TRP A 972 14.70 -28.45 -11.99
C TRP A 972 14.36 -29.90 -12.32
N GLU A 973 15.32 -30.78 -12.04
CA GLU A 973 15.22 -32.21 -12.28
C GLU A 973 14.24 -32.85 -11.28
N VAL A 974 13.25 -33.59 -11.81
CA VAL A 974 12.26 -34.32 -11.01
C VAL A 974 12.38 -35.81 -11.33
N ALA A 975 12.64 -36.62 -10.30
CA ALA A 975 12.79 -38.07 -10.46
C ALA A 975 11.43 -38.72 -10.72
N ILE A 976 11.33 -39.50 -11.81
CA ILE A 976 10.12 -40.26 -12.13
C ILE A 976 10.03 -41.46 -11.19
N GLY A 977 8.90 -41.59 -10.49
CA GLY A 977 8.60 -42.71 -9.61
C GLY A 977 8.31 -44.01 -10.37
N SER A 978 8.29 -45.12 -9.64
CA SER A 978 7.86 -46.40 -10.23
C SER A 978 6.37 -46.34 -10.61
N PRO A 979 5.93 -47.09 -11.65
CA PRO A 979 4.52 -47.17 -12.01
C PRO A 979 3.70 -47.55 -10.78
N PRO A 980 2.65 -46.80 -10.48
CA PRO A 980 2.08 -46.79 -9.15
C PRO A 980 1.14 -48.04 -9.02
N ALA A 981 0.86 -48.53 -7.80
CA ALA A 981 -0.06 -49.64 -7.52
C ALA A 981 -1.42 -49.54 -8.26
N GLY A 982 -2.05 -50.69 -8.56
CA GLY A 982 -3.30 -50.73 -9.35
C GLY A 982 -4.43 -49.91 -8.73
N PHE A 983 -5.38 -49.44 -9.57
CA PHE A 983 -6.49 -48.57 -9.16
C PHE A 983 -7.17 -49.08 -7.87
N GLY A 984 -7.51 -50.37 -7.75
CA GLY A 984 -8.19 -50.90 -6.56
C GLY A 984 -7.45 -50.77 -5.22
N ALA A 985 -6.13 -50.57 -5.21
CA ALA A 985 -5.32 -50.49 -3.99
C ALA A 985 -5.31 -49.09 -3.32
N ARG A 986 -5.97 -48.10 -3.94
CA ARG A 986 -5.90 -46.68 -3.56
C ARG A 986 -7.26 -46.10 -3.22
N SER A 987 -7.29 -45.15 -2.30
CA SER A 987 -8.51 -44.41 -1.99
C SER A 987 -8.17 -43.08 -1.33
N GLY A 988 -9.08 -42.12 -1.43
CA GLY A 988 -8.94 -40.83 -0.76
C GLY A 988 -8.13 -39.81 -1.55
N VAL A 989 -8.11 -38.61 -0.99
CA VAL A 989 -7.52 -37.39 -1.56
C VAL A 989 -6.35 -36.98 -0.68
N GLY A 990 -5.19 -36.67 -1.28
CA GLY A 990 -4.02 -36.18 -0.54
C GLY A 990 -3.67 -34.72 -0.84
N PHE A 991 -3.33 -33.96 0.17
CA PHE A 991 -2.71 -32.64 0.02
C PHE A 991 -1.32 -32.65 0.66
N VAL A 992 -0.32 -32.12 -0.06
CA VAL A 992 1.06 -31.99 0.44
C VAL A 992 1.46 -30.52 0.47
N GLY A 993 1.98 -30.06 1.61
CA GLY A 993 2.56 -28.72 1.72
C GLY A 993 3.00 -28.35 3.12
N HIS A 994 3.94 -27.42 3.22
CA HIS A 994 4.30 -26.77 4.48
C HIS A 994 3.19 -25.80 4.91
N PHE A 995 2.57 -26.02 6.07
CA PHE A 995 1.39 -25.25 6.50
C PHE A 995 1.74 -23.89 7.14
N GLY A 996 3.03 -23.60 7.36
CA GLY A 996 3.53 -22.26 7.66
C GLY A 996 3.59 -21.32 6.44
N HIS A 997 3.34 -21.85 5.23
CA HIS A 997 3.30 -21.06 4.00
C HIS A 997 1.85 -20.74 3.62
N MET A 998 1.47 -19.45 3.66
CA MET A 998 0.07 -18.99 3.60
C MET A 998 -0.76 -19.57 2.43
N PRO A 999 -0.27 -19.64 1.18
CA PRO A 999 -1.03 -20.29 0.09
C PRO A 999 -1.46 -21.73 0.37
N ASN A 1000 -0.68 -22.48 1.15
CA ASN A 1000 -1.03 -23.87 1.49
C ASN A 1000 -2.13 -23.92 2.54
N LEU A 1001 -2.06 -23.04 3.55
CA LEU A 1001 -3.06 -22.97 4.61
C LEU A 1001 -4.41 -22.53 4.02
N ASP A 1002 -4.41 -21.45 3.23
CA ASP A 1002 -5.58 -20.94 2.51
C ASP A 1002 -6.27 -22.00 1.63
N ALA A 1003 -5.48 -22.84 0.95
CA ALA A 1003 -5.98 -23.92 0.11
C ALA A 1003 -6.60 -25.07 0.92
N VAL A 1004 -6.04 -25.37 2.09
CA VAL A 1004 -6.61 -26.40 2.99
C VAL A 1004 -7.90 -25.91 3.61
N ASP A 1005 -7.97 -24.65 4.04
CA ASP A 1005 -9.20 -24.05 4.55
C ASP A 1005 -10.29 -24.11 3.47
N TRP A 1006 -9.97 -23.77 2.21
CA TRP A 1006 -10.91 -23.89 1.10
C TRP A 1006 -11.32 -25.35 0.81
N LEU A 1007 -10.39 -26.30 0.93
CA LEU A 1007 -10.67 -27.73 0.81
C LEU A 1007 -11.69 -28.20 1.85
N ILE A 1008 -11.47 -27.85 3.11
CA ILE A 1008 -12.29 -28.30 4.25
C ILE A 1008 -13.66 -27.61 4.25
N ASP A 1009 -13.69 -26.30 3.98
CA ASP A 1009 -14.91 -25.50 4.13
C ASP A 1009 -15.85 -25.60 2.93
N GLN A 1010 -15.34 -25.78 1.70
CA GLN A 1010 -16.16 -25.66 0.49
C GLN A 1010 -16.06 -26.85 -0.48
N ILE A 1011 -14.86 -27.40 -0.72
CA ILE A 1011 -14.67 -28.44 -1.74
C ILE A 1011 -15.09 -29.83 -1.23
N MET A 1012 -14.48 -30.28 -0.13
CA MET A 1012 -14.73 -31.62 0.40
C MET A 1012 -16.16 -31.83 0.91
N PRO A 1013 -16.87 -30.83 1.46
CA PRO A 1013 -18.30 -30.99 1.76
C PRO A 1013 -19.13 -31.43 0.55
N LEU A 1014 -18.83 -30.90 -0.65
CA LEU A 1014 -19.50 -31.32 -1.89
C LEU A 1014 -19.13 -32.77 -2.27
N VAL A 1015 -17.86 -33.15 -2.08
CA VAL A 1015 -17.39 -34.52 -2.32
C VAL A 1015 -18.07 -35.49 -1.34
N TRP A 1016 -18.11 -35.18 -0.05
CA TRP A 1016 -18.69 -36.03 1.00
C TRP A 1016 -20.21 -36.15 0.88
N GLN A 1017 -20.88 -35.13 0.35
CA GLN A 1017 -22.32 -35.21 0.03
C GLN A 1017 -22.61 -36.32 -1.00
N ALA A 1018 -21.72 -36.51 -1.98
CA ALA A 1018 -21.86 -37.55 -3.01
C ALA A 1018 -21.20 -38.88 -2.60
N ALA A 1019 -20.10 -38.85 -1.87
CA ALA A 1019 -19.27 -39.99 -1.50
C ALA A 1019 -18.67 -39.82 -0.08
N PRO A 1020 -19.42 -40.20 0.98
CA PRO A 1020 -19.07 -39.91 2.37
C PRO A 1020 -17.84 -40.67 2.91
N ASP A 1021 -17.41 -41.73 2.21
CA ASP A 1021 -16.30 -42.59 2.61
C ASP A 1021 -14.93 -42.08 2.13
N ILE A 1022 -14.88 -41.09 1.23
CA ILE A 1022 -13.63 -40.54 0.70
C ILE A 1022 -12.92 -39.75 1.80
N LYS A 1023 -11.71 -40.19 2.17
CA LYS A 1023 -10.85 -39.52 3.15
C LYS A 1023 -10.04 -38.39 2.52
N LEU A 1024 -9.83 -37.31 3.25
CA LEU A 1024 -8.84 -36.27 2.93
C LEU A 1024 -7.63 -36.44 3.86
N LYS A 1025 -6.44 -36.61 3.29
CA LYS A 1025 -5.17 -36.75 4.01
C LYS A 1025 -4.30 -35.51 3.81
N LEU A 1026 -3.85 -34.90 4.90
CA LEU A 1026 -2.99 -33.71 4.87
C LEU A 1026 -1.58 -34.08 5.36
N ALA A 1027 -0.58 -33.93 4.49
CA ALA A 1027 0.83 -34.23 4.78
C ALA A 1027 1.69 -32.95 4.68
N GLY A 1028 2.52 -32.73 5.69
CA GLY A 1028 3.45 -31.61 5.76
C GLY A 1028 3.77 -31.14 7.17
N SER A 1029 4.79 -30.29 7.28
CA SER A 1029 5.25 -29.70 8.54
C SER A 1029 4.53 -28.38 8.87
N ALA A 1030 4.71 -27.88 10.10
CA ALA A 1030 4.12 -26.66 10.63
C ALA A 1030 2.57 -26.66 10.68
N VAL A 1031 1.96 -27.80 11.00
CA VAL A 1031 0.49 -27.94 11.13
C VAL A 1031 -0.03 -27.04 12.24
N PRO A 1032 -0.91 -26.04 11.96
CA PRO A 1032 -1.46 -25.17 12.99
C PRO A 1032 -2.55 -25.86 13.82
N SER A 1033 -2.76 -25.37 15.04
CA SER A 1033 -3.76 -25.89 15.97
C SER A 1033 -5.19 -25.86 15.39
N SER A 1034 -5.49 -24.95 14.45
CA SER A 1034 -6.76 -24.92 13.73
C SER A 1034 -7.03 -26.21 12.96
N LEU A 1035 -6.04 -26.73 12.22
CA LEU A 1035 -6.19 -27.97 11.48
C LEU A 1035 -6.28 -29.19 12.41
N ILE A 1036 -5.55 -29.19 13.52
CA ILE A 1036 -5.64 -30.23 14.56
C ILE A 1036 -7.08 -30.30 15.10
N ARG A 1037 -7.70 -29.15 15.40
CA ARG A 1037 -9.10 -29.08 15.84
C ARG A 1037 -10.07 -29.60 14.77
N TRP A 1038 -9.86 -29.27 13.50
CA TRP A 1038 -10.68 -29.78 12.41
C TRP A 1038 -10.60 -31.29 12.28
N ALA A 1039 -9.40 -31.86 12.37
CA ALA A 1039 -9.20 -33.31 12.31
C ALA A 1039 -9.88 -34.04 13.47
N GLY A 1040 -9.95 -33.43 14.66
CA GLY A 1040 -10.72 -33.97 15.79
C GLY A 1040 -12.25 -33.96 15.58
N ARG A 1041 -12.77 -33.14 14.67
CA ARG A 1041 -14.22 -32.97 14.41
C ARG A 1041 -14.70 -33.69 13.15
N ILE A 1042 -13.85 -33.86 12.15
CA ILE A 1042 -14.20 -34.41 10.85
C ILE A 1042 -13.60 -35.82 10.72
N PRO A 1043 -14.41 -36.90 10.85
CA PRO A 1043 -13.90 -38.27 10.78
C PRO A 1043 -13.23 -38.65 9.44
N GLN A 1044 -13.53 -37.90 8.38
CA GLN A 1044 -12.96 -38.08 7.05
C GLN A 1044 -11.60 -37.38 6.86
N LEU A 1045 -11.18 -36.52 7.80
CA LEU A 1045 -9.95 -35.75 7.72
C LEU A 1045 -8.83 -36.42 8.54
N GLU A 1046 -7.71 -36.73 7.89
CA GLU A 1046 -6.54 -37.36 8.48
C GLU A 1046 -5.33 -36.43 8.38
N LEU A 1047 -4.72 -36.08 9.52
CA LEU A 1047 -3.46 -35.35 9.57
C LEU A 1047 -2.31 -36.33 9.66
N CYS A 1048 -1.47 -36.37 8.62
CA CYS A 1048 -0.29 -37.22 8.58
C CYS A 1048 0.97 -36.55 9.16
N GLY A 1049 0.96 -35.22 9.31
CA GLY A 1049 2.13 -34.44 9.74
C GLY A 1049 3.28 -34.52 8.74
N GLN A 1050 4.52 -34.32 9.20
CA GLN A 1050 5.70 -34.46 8.36
C GLN A 1050 5.88 -35.92 7.94
N VAL A 1051 5.99 -36.14 6.63
CA VAL A 1051 6.17 -37.48 6.05
C VAL A 1051 7.61 -37.63 5.55
N GLU A 1052 8.31 -38.66 6.03
CA GLU A 1052 9.69 -38.97 5.60
C GLU A 1052 9.74 -39.73 4.25
N ASP A 1053 8.69 -40.48 3.89
CA ASP A 1053 8.57 -41.24 2.64
C ASP A 1053 7.38 -40.74 1.81
N LEU A 1054 7.63 -39.71 0.99
CA LEU A 1054 6.62 -39.12 0.12
C LEU A 1054 6.06 -40.10 -0.93
N PRO A 1055 6.88 -40.93 -1.61
CA PRO A 1055 6.38 -42.02 -2.45
C PRO A 1055 5.41 -42.97 -1.71
N GLY A 1056 5.75 -43.40 -0.50
CA GLY A 1056 4.87 -44.25 0.32
C GLY A 1056 3.52 -43.60 0.65
N PHE A 1057 3.50 -42.29 0.88
CA PHE A 1057 2.25 -41.53 1.05
C PHE A 1057 1.42 -41.50 -0.24
N PHE A 1058 2.04 -41.25 -1.39
CA PHE A 1058 1.36 -41.24 -2.68
C PHE A 1058 0.80 -42.61 -3.07
N ASP A 1059 1.44 -43.70 -2.66
CA ASP A 1059 0.95 -45.05 -2.93
C ASP A 1059 -0.40 -45.36 -2.27
N GLY A 1060 -0.73 -44.70 -1.16
CA GLY A 1060 -1.96 -44.92 -0.40
C GLY A 1060 -3.17 -44.09 -0.82
N ILE A 1061 -3.02 -43.14 -1.75
CA ILE A 1061 -4.09 -42.19 -2.14
C ILE A 1061 -4.51 -42.32 -3.61
N ARG A 1062 -5.77 -41.97 -3.92
CA ARG A 1062 -6.31 -42.01 -5.29
C ARG A 1062 -5.78 -40.87 -6.15
N LEU A 1063 -5.71 -39.68 -5.58
CA LEU A 1063 -5.31 -38.46 -6.29
C LEU A 1063 -4.79 -37.45 -5.29
N SER A 1064 -3.96 -36.53 -5.75
CA SER A 1064 -3.58 -35.35 -4.98
C SER A 1064 -4.40 -34.12 -5.38
N VAL A 1065 -4.45 -33.13 -4.49
CA VAL A 1065 -5.11 -31.85 -4.75
C VAL A 1065 -4.17 -30.67 -4.52
N ALA A 1066 -4.27 -29.65 -5.37
CA ALA A 1066 -3.56 -28.38 -5.25
C ALA A 1066 -4.48 -27.18 -5.57
N PRO A 1067 -5.51 -26.90 -4.75
CA PRO A 1067 -6.49 -25.85 -5.02
C PRO A 1067 -6.02 -24.50 -4.46
N LEU A 1068 -4.91 -23.99 -4.98
CA LEU A 1068 -4.33 -22.72 -4.51
C LEU A 1068 -5.14 -21.53 -5.05
N ARG A 1069 -5.61 -20.61 -4.19
CA ARG A 1069 -6.30 -19.38 -4.65
C ARG A 1069 -5.34 -18.26 -5.02
N PHE A 1070 -4.13 -18.27 -4.46
CA PHE A 1070 -3.03 -17.37 -4.81
C PHE A 1070 -1.67 -18.08 -4.73
N GLY A 1071 -0.64 -17.48 -5.33
CA GLY A 1071 0.70 -18.06 -5.43
C GLY A 1071 1.49 -17.49 -6.60
N ALA A 1072 2.79 -17.81 -6.66
CA ALA A 1072 3.69 -17.53 -7.79
C ALA A 1072 4.59 -18.76 -8.04
N GLY A 1073 5.37 -18.74 -9.12
CA GLY A 1073 6.26 -19.85 -9.49
C GLY A 1073 5.55 -21.16 -9.89
N ILE A 1074 6.36 -22.17 -10.20
CA ILE A 1074 5.90 -23.54 -10.44
C ILE A 1074 5.74 -24.27 -9.09
N LYS A 1075 4.71 -25.09 -8.96
CA LYS A 1075 4.37 -25.77 -7.71
C LYS A 1075 4.99 -27.16 -7.69
N GLY A 1076 6.05 -27.35 -6.88
CA GLY A 1076 6.74 -28.64 -6.73
C GLY A 1076 5.79 -29.81 -6.42
N LYS A 1077 4.81 -29.60 -5.54
CA LYS A 1077 3.79 -30.62 -5.19
C LYS A 1077 3.03 -31.20 -6.40
N VAL A 1078 2.83 -30.39 -7.43
CA VAL A 1078 2.16 -30.83 -8.67
C VAL A 1078 3.12 -31.72 -9.46
N LEU A 1079 4.36 -31.29 -9.62
CA LEU A 1079 5.39 -32.07 -10.31
C LEU A 1079 5.65 -33.41 -9.61
N ASP A 1080 5.77 -33.41 -8.27
CA ASP A 1080 6.00 -34.61 -7.47
C ASP A 1080 4.84 -35.61 -7.61
N SER A 1081 3.61 -35.12 -7.63
CA SER A 1081 2.41 -35.97 -7.85
C SER A 1081 2.44 -36.61 -9.23
N LEU A 1082 2.66 -35.81 -10.28
CA LEU A 1082 2.70 -36.30 -11.65
C LEU A 1082 3.87 -37.27 -11.89
N ALA A 1083 5.02 -37.01 -11.27
CA ALA A 1083 6.20 -37.88 -11.35
C ALA A 1083 5.95 -39.24 -10.69
N ALA A 1084 5.18 -39.27 -9.59
CA ALA A 1084 4.73 -40.49 -8.93
C ALA A 1084 3.59 -41.23 -9.68
N GLY A 1085 3.14 -40.71 -10.83
CA GLY A 1085 2.00 -41.29 -11.56
C GLY A 1085 0.67 -41.10 -10.84
N LEU A 1086 0.57 -40.07 -9.99
CA LEU A 1086 -0.65 -39.72 -9.28
C LEU A 1086 -1.32 -38.52 -9.98
N PRO A 1087 -2.57 -38.64 -10.46
CA PRO A 1087 -3.32 -37.49 -10.95
C PRO A 1087 -3.44 -36.41 -9.88
N CYS A 1088 -3.25 -35.15 -10.29
CA CYS A 1088 -3.36 -33.99 -9.41
C CYS A 1088 -4.51 -33.10 -9.90
N VAL A 1089 -5.54 -32.93 -9.07
CA VAL A 1089 -6.62 -31.95 -9.33
C VAL A 1089 -6.17 -30.60 -8.78
N MET A 1090 -6.21 -29.56 -9.59
CA MET A 1090 -5.52 -28.30 -9.27
C MET A 1090 -6.31 -27.07 -9.67
N SER A 1091 -6.01 -25.93 -9.06
CA SER A 1091 -6.56 -24.64 -9.50
C SER A 1091 -5.78 -24.09 -10.71
N PRO A 1092 -6.33 -23.09 -11.44
CA PRO A 1092 -5.59 -22.37 -12.48
C PRO A 1092 -4.26 -21.80 -11.98
N VAL A 1093 -4.22 -21.34 -10.72
CA VAL A 1093 -3.01 -20.79 -10.09
C VAL A 1093 -1.95 -21.88 -9.85
N ALA A 1094 -2.35 -23.10 -9.49
CA ALA A 1094 -1.44 -24.22 -9.31
C ALA A 1094 -0.93 -24.79 -10.65
N ALA A 1095 -1.73 -24.73 -11.71
CA ALA A 1095 -1.36 -25.11 -13.08
C ALA A 1095 -0.49 -24.05 -13.80
N GLU A 1096 -0.40 -22.83 -13.27
CA GLU A 1096 0.31 -21.71 -13.89
C GLU A 1096 1.78 -22.05 -14.23
N GLY A 1097 2.16 -21.77 -15.47
CA GLY A 1097 3.53 -22.04 -15.95
C GLY A 1097 3.79 -23.49 -16.38
N LEU A 1098 2.81 -24.38 -16.26
CA LEU A 1098 2.89 -25.77 -16.72
C LEU A 1098 2.22 -25.92 -18.09
N ALA A 1099 2.96 -26.35 -19.11
CA ALA A 1099 2.44 -26.66 -20.44
C ALA A 1099 1.75 -28.04 -20.46
N LEU A 1100 0.64 -28.15 -19.72
CA LEU A 1100 -0.04 -29.43 -19.47
C LEU A 1100 -0.70 -29.99 -20.75
N PRO A 1101 -0.60 -31.31 -21.02
CA PRO A 1101 -1.35 -31.96 -22.08
C PRO A 1101 -2.87 -31.99 -21.80
N PRO A 1102 -3.73 -32.17 -22.81
CA PRO A 1102 -5.20 -32.12 -22.66
C PRO A 1102 -5.76 -33.00 -21.54
N ASP A 1103 -5.19 -34.20 -21.35
CA ASP A 1103 -5.61 -35.15 -20.31
C ASP A 1103 -5.35 -34.66 -18.88
N LEU A 1104 -4.46 -33.68 -18.70
CA LEU A 1104 -4.19 -33.03 -17.42
C LEU A 1104 -4.91 -31.68 -17.30
N VAL A 1105 -5.16 -30.98 -18.41
CA VAL A 1105 -5.92 -29.71 -18.43
C VAL A 1105 -7.33 -29.90 -17.87
N ARG A 1106 -7.98 -31.04 -18.14
CA ARG A 1106 -9.29 -31.38 -17.57
C ARG A 1106 -9.32 -31.53 -16.04
N LEU A 1107 -8.16 -31.60 -15.39
CA LEU A 1107 -8.04 -31.68 -13.93
C LEU A 1107 -7.91 -30.30 -13.28
N ILE A 1108 -8.01 -29.22 -14.07
CA ILE A 1108 -8.02 -27.84 -13.60
C ILE A 1108 -9.46 -27.42 -13.29
N GLY A 1109 -9.72 -26.96 -12.08
CA GLY A 1109 -11.00 -26.39 -11.67
C GLY A 1109 -10.82 -24.99 -11.09
N ASP A 1110 -11.59 -24.02 -11.57
CA ASP A 1110 -11.56 -22.61 -11.17
C ASP A 1110 -12.43 -22.31 -9.94
N ASP A 1111 -13.39 -23.17 -9.63
CA ASP A 1111 -14.23 -23.09 -8.43
C ASP A 1111 -14.32 -24.42 -7.66
N ALA A 1112 -14.97 -24.38 -6.50
CA ALA A 1112 -15.09 -25.53 -5.61
C ALA A 1112 -15.90 -26.69 -6.22
N GLY A 1113 -16.92 -26.38 -7.03
CA GLY A 1113 -17.76 -27.37 -7.68
C GLY A 1113 -17.03 -28.11 -8.81
N ALA A 1114 -16.25 -27.38 -9.61
CA ALA A 1114 -15.41 -27.94 -10.66
C ALA A 1114 -14.35 -28.88 -10.07
N ILE A 1115 -13.67 -28.46 -8.99
CA ILE A 1115 -12.68 -29.28 -8.30
C ILE A 1115 -13.33 -30.53 -7.69
N ALA A 1116 -14.45 -30.39 -6.98
CA ALA A 1116 -15.17 -31.53 -6.41
C ALA A 1116 -15.63 -32.54 -7.48
N THR A 1117 -16.08 -32.05 -8.63
CA THR A 1117 -16.48 -32.89 -9.78
C THR A 1117 -15.29 -33.70 -10.32
N ALA A 1118 -14.12 -33.06 -10.50
CA ALA A 1118 -12.92 -33.75 -10.95
C ALA A 1118 -12.43 -34.81 -9.95
N ILE A 1119 -12.53 -34.52 -8.64
CA ILE A 1119 -12.23 -35.49 -7.57
C ILE A 1119 -13.14 -36.72 -7.68
N LEU A 1120 -14.45 -36.50 -7.85
CA LEU A 1120 -15.43 -37.58 -7.96
C LEU A 1120 -15.25 -38.42 -9.23
N ASP A 1121 -14.97 -37.78 -10.38
CA ASP A 1121 -14.71 -38.48 -11.65
C ASP A 1121 -13.49 -39.42 -11.52
N LEU A 1122 -12.37 -38.94 -10.96
CA LEU A 1122 -11.17 -39.76 -10.78
C LEU A 1122 -11.36 -40.91 -9.77
N HIS A 1123 -12.35 -40.83 -8.87
CA HIS A 1123 -12.72 -41.94 -7.99
C HIS A 1123 -13.67 -42.93 -8.68
N ALA A 1124 -14.51 -42.49 -9.62
CA ALA A 1124 -15.49 -43.33 -10.30
C ALA A 1124 -14.95 -43.97 -11.60
N ASN A 1125 -13.96 -43.35 -12.24
CA ASN A 1125 -13.51 -43.69 -13.60
C ASN A 1125 -12.04 -44.13 -13.64
N GLU A 1126 -11.82 -45.45 -13.59
CA GLU A 1126 -10.49 -46.04 -13.65
C GLU A 1126 -9.73 -45.71 -14.95
N THR A 1127 -10.44 -45.60 -16.08
CA THR A 1127 -9.79 -45.27 -17.36
C THR A 1127 -9.25 -43.85 -17.35
N ALA A 1128 -10.06 -42.90 -16.86
CA ALA A 1128 -9.64 -41.51 -16.72
C ALA A 1128 -8.47 -41.36 -15.73
N PHE A 1129 -8.45 -42.13 -14.65
CA PHE A 1129 -7.31 -42.18 -13.73
C PHE A 1129 -6.02 -42.61 -14.44
N HIS A 1130 -6.02 -43.76 -15.13
CA HIS A 1130 -4.81 -44.29 -15.80
C HIS A 1130 -4.31 -43.37 -16.92
N GLN A 1131 -5.23 -42.75 -17.68
CA GLN A 1131 -4.88 -41.76 -18.70
C GLN A 1131 -4.17 -40.55 -18.09
N ALA A 1132 -4.71 -39.98 -17.01
CA ALA A 1132 -4.06 -38.86 -16.32
C ALA A 1132 -2.71 -39.25 -15.71
N ALA A 1133 -2.60 -40.43 -15.10
CA ALA A 1133 -1.36 -40.93 -14.52
C ALA A 1133 -0.24 -41.04 -15.57
N LEU A 1134 -0.53 -41.68 -16.71
CA LEU A 1134 0.41 -41.84 -17.82
C LEU A 1134 0.77 -40.49 -18.46
N ALA A 1135 -0.22 -39.62 -18.67
CA ALA A 1135 0.02 -38.27 -19.19
C ALA A 1135 0.92 -37.44 -18.24
N GLY A 1136 0.73 -37.57 -16.93
CA GLY A 1136 1.55 -36.95 -15.89
C GLY A 1136 3.01 -37.37 -15.96
N GLN A 1137 3.29 -38.67 -15.95
CA GLN A 1137 4.67 -39.18 -16.05
C GLN A 1137 5.31 -38.83 -17.39
N GLY A 1138 4.55 -38.88 -18.49
CA GLY A 1138 5.02 -38.45 -19.81
C GLY A 1138 5.40 -36.97 -19.85
N PHE A 1139 4.60 -36.10 -19.20
CA PHE A 1139 4.89 -34.68 -19.07
C PHE A 1139 6.18 -34.41 -18.28
N ILE A 1140 6.37 -35.11 -17.15
CA ILE A 1140 7.61 -34.99 -16.34
C ILE A 1140 8.83 -35.46 -17.14
N ALA A 1141 8.74 -36.62 -17.80
CA ALA A 1141 9.82 -37.16 -18.62
C ALA A 1141 10.26 -36.23 -19.76
N ALA A 1142 9.31 -35.51 -20.35
CA ALA A 1142 9.58 -34.61 -21.48
C ALA A 1142 10.14 -33.24 -21.05
N GLY A 1143 9.79 -32.76 -19.85
CA GLY A 1143 10.05 -31.38 -19.42
C GLY A 1143 11.07 -31.19 -18.30
N TYR A 1144 11.25 -32.19 -17.43
CA TYR A 1144 11.94 -32.04 -16.14
C TYR A 1144 13.07 -33.06 -15.94
N GLY A 1145 13.63 -33.58 -17.04
CA GLY A 1145 14.81 -34.45 -17.02
C GLY A 1145 16.12 -33.69 -17.22
N THR A 1146 17.25 -34.37 -17.03
CA THR A 1146 18.60 -33.82 -17.27
C THR A 1146 18.77 -33.24 -18.68
N GLN A 1147 18.10 -33.82 -19.69
CA GLN A 1147 18.15 -33.38 -21.08
C GLN A 1147 17.55 -31.98 -21.30
N GLN A 1148 16.69 -31.50 -20.40
CA GLN A 1148 16.08 -30.17 -20.45
C GLN A 1148 16.78 -29.20 -19.49
N VAL A 1149 17.12 -29.65 -18.29
CA VAL A 1149 17.78 -28.84 -17.25
C VAL A 1149 19.17 -28.39 -17.69
N ASP A 1150 20.02 -29.32 -18.16
CA ASP A 1150 21.43 -29.02 -18.43
C ASP A 1150 21.62 -27.98 -19.56
N PRO A 1151 20.93 -28.06 -20.71
CA PRO A 1151 21.05 -27.04 -21.75
C PRO A 1151 20.47 -25.68 -21.33
N ALA A 1152 19.38 -25.67 -20.57
CA ALA A 1152 18.76 -24.43 -20.08
C ALA A 1152 19.70 -23.71 -19.11
N LEU A 1153 20.29 -24.45 -18.16
CA LEU A 1153 21.25 -23.90 -17.21
C LEU A 1153 22.54 -23.47 -17.92
N ALA A 1154 23.04 -24.25 -18.89
CA ALA A 1154 24.20 -23.89 -19.70
C ALA A 1154 24.03 -22.53 -20.39
N LYS A 1155 22.82 -22.25 -20.90
CA LYS A 1155 22.49 -20.95 -21.50
C LYS A 1155 22.48 -19.82 -20.47
N ALA A 1156 21.95 -20.06 -19.27
CA ALA A 1156 21.92 -19.07 -18.20
C ALA A 1156 23.33 -18.68 -17.72
N VAL A 1157 24.25 -19.66 -17.65
CA VAL A 1157 25.62 -19.47 -17.15
C VAL A 1157 26.67 -19.25 -18.26
N ALA A 1158 26.25 -19.15 -19.52
CA ALA A 1158 27.15 -18.91 -20.64
C ALA A 1158 27.83 -17.52 -20.56
N PRO A 1159 29.12 -17.38 -20.93
CA PRO A 1159 29.79 -16.07 -20.98
C PRO A 1159 29.10 -15.13 -21.99
N VAL A 1160 29.01 -13.83 -21.69
CA VAL A 1160 28.52 -12.83 -22.67
C VAL A 1160 29.63 -12.53 -23.68
N PRO A 1161 29.38 -12.59 -25.00
CA PRO A 1161 30.34 -12.12 -25.99
C PRO A 1161 30.64 -10.63 -25.81
N ALA A 1162 31.90 -10.23 -25.88
CA ALA A 1162 32.39 -8.86 -25.63
C ALA A 1162 31.87 -7.76 -26.60
N ARG A 1163 30.83 -8.01 -27.40
CA ARG A 1163 30.39 -7.14 -28.50
C ARG A 1163 29.02 -6.48 -28.35
N VAL A 1164 28.31 -6.64 -27.23
CA VAL A 1164 26.96 -6.04 -27.05
C VAL A 1164 26.91 -4.89 -26.04
N LEU A 1165 28.01 -4.57 -25.35
CA LEU A 1165 28.05 -3.48 -24.34
C LEU A 1165 28.39 -2.08 -24.92
N ALA A 1166 28.17 -1.85 -26.22
CA ALA A 1166 28.51 -0.60 -26.89
C ALA A 1166 27.36 0.04 -27.69
N ALA A 1167 26.11 -0.39 -27.49
CA ALA A 1167 24.93 0.25 -28.05
C ALA A 1167 24.12 0.90 -26.94
#